data_AF-A0AAW2B5M8-F1
#
_entry.id   AF-A0AAW2B5M8-F1
#
_cell.length_a   1.000
_cell.length_b   1.000
_cell.length_c   1.000
_cell.angle_alpha   90.00
_cell.angle_beta   90.00
_cell.angle_gamma   90.00
#
_symmetry.space_group_name_H-M   'P 1'
#
loop_
_entity.id
_entity.type
_entity.pdbx_description
1 polymer ?
#
loop_
_entity_poly.entity_id
_entity_poly.type
_entity_poly.pdbx_seq_one_letter_code
_entity_poly.pdbx_strand_id
1 'polypeptide(L)'
;METETEHHSLFVDPDFPADDSSIFSDYTTPLSKLLGDVTWLRPQDICKQPQLFPNDPVEAHPKQGILGDCWLLCACSMLLKNQHLLNKVFPPEQPLWDDSAYHGEFRFQFWRNGHWIEVRVDDRLPCINDTLCFSRCQSPRAFWVALLEKAYAKLHGSYERLWAGQVCEAMVDLSGTIVVRWSLKGAESPQQPNDTQTQHTANGTSLSQLSLELKERCAISCCVHSASTGVPELGQFHAMSVMEWTNVTTTTGEQVELIRIRNPWGRKSWAGVWRESGSGWGSLEASCAQALLGRTAVGEFWMDLTEFQQEFDEVTVGYPVSDAGHLQSIYTGSFLIHSHQIGGRWVKGHSAGGCRNNSTFSSNPKFWLKVCERGEVLLSLLQYGRPERPAEVGTRQHPHLQAIALHVWKVEKKHFNLVRTLNKPPIVSHTHAYDREVVVDTHLNPGFYLLVPSTFLQGAEGRFLLRIHSSCSTSLSVMKSTPPPLQHGSEGEWETISSHGSWSVGSTAGGSRNFATHGHNPRIPLTVTYDPGGNNIRVILRQNRPENALHAIGFHIYKVPDSGSGFLLTPGSTCPVVSCVPHAHSQEVSVFCHLQRGEYVVIPSTYQPELSAHFTLTLLRRIHRKAMQSQELLGHAVQEVSCISVMR
;
A
#
# COMPACT_ATOMS: atom_id res chain seq x y z
N MET A 1 35.33 -40.60 26.49
CA MET A 1 34.28 -39.92 25.70
C MET A 1 34.29 -38.49 26.18
N GLU A 2 35.14 -37.69 25.55
CA GLU A 2 35.15 -36.23 25.71
C GLU A 2 33.94 -35.71 24.93
N THR A 3 33.06 -34.99 25.62
CA THR A 3 31.93 -34.28 25.04
C THR A 3 32.48 -33.03 24.35
N GLU A 4 32.46 -33.01 23.02
CA GLU A 4 32.63 -31.80 22.22
C GLU A 4 31.58 -30.77 22.66
N THR A 5 32.03 -29.69 23.27
CA THR A 5 31.23 -28.49 23.47
C THR A 5 30.97 -27.87 22.11
N GLU A 6 29.76 -28.05 21.57
CA GLU A 6 29.27 -27.24 20.45
C GLU A 6 29.37 -25.76 20.85
N HIS A 7 30.34 -25.04 20.28
CA HIS A 7 30.31 -23.59 20.30
C HIS A 7 29.10 -23.15 19.48
N HIS A 8 27.98 -22.83 20.13
CA HIS A 8 26.83 -22.21 19.46
C HIS A 8 27.28 -20.88 18.83
N SER A 9 27.52 -20.90 17.52
CA SER A 9 27.86 -19.71 16.75
C SER A 9 26.68 -18.75 16.72
N LEU A 10 26.91 -17.46 17.01
CA LEU A 10 25.87 -16.43 16.89
C LEU A 10 25.37 -16.31 15.45
N PHE A 11 24.09 -15.99 15.29
CA PHE A 11 23.42 -15.82 14.01
C PHE A 11 24.12 -14.77 13.15
N VAL A 12 24.28 -15.11 11.87
CA VAL A 12 24.87 -14.28 10.82
C VAL A 12 23.82 -14.25 9.72
N ASP A 13 23.29 -13.06 9.45
CA ASP A 13 22.25 -12.87 8.45
C ASP A 13 22.82 -13.01 7.04
N PRO A 14 22.44 -14.06 6.27
CA PRO A 14 22.96 -14.25 4.92
C PRO A 14 22.30 -13.30 3.90
N ASP A 15 21.11 -12.78 4.21
CA ASP A 15 20.34 -11.93 3.30
C ASP A 15 20.66 -10.44 3.49
N PHE A 16 21.39 -10.09 4.56
CA PHE A 16 21.84 -8.74 4.86
C PHE A 16 23.22 -8.77 5.53
N PRO A 17 24.27 -9.06 4.74
CA PRO A 17 25.61 -9.32 5.27
C PRO A 17 26.20 -8.07 5.94
N ALA A 18 27.06 -8.28 6.93
CA ALA A 18 27.75 -7.22 7.64
C ALA A 18 28.95 -6.68 6.84
N ASP A 19 28.67 -6.13 5.65
CA ASP A 19 29.63 -5.51 4.74
C ASP A 19 29.00 -4.31 4.02
N ASP A 20 29.80 -3.70 3.14
CA ASP A 20 29.44 -2.49 2.38
C ASP A 20 28.18 -2.66 1.51
N SER A 21 27.82 -3.88 1.10
CA SER A 21 26.63 -4.13 0.26
C SER A 21 25.30 -3.90 1.00
N SER A 22 25.30 -4.02 2.32
CA SER A 22 24.14 -3.70 3.17
C SER A 22 24.05 -2.21 3.49
N ILE A 23 25.13 -1.46 3.29
CA ILE A 23 25.17 -0.01 3.53
C ILE A 23 24.85 0.74 2.25
N PHE A 24 25.58 0.45 1.18
CA PHE A 24 25.53 1.19 -0.08
C PHE A 24 24.72 0.42 -1.12
N SER A 25 23.99 1.14 -1.97
CA SER A 25 23.26 0.56 -3.10
C SER A 25 23.60 1.20 -4.44
N ASP A 26 23.65 2.53 -4.50
CA ASP A 26 23.91 3.28 -5.73
C ASP A 26 24.96 4.39 -5.55
N TYR A 27 25.47 4.59 -4.33
CA TYR A 27 26.51 5.55 -3.98
C TYR A 27 26.14 6.99 -4.29
N THR A 28 24.84 7.30 -4.43
CA THR A 28 24.36 8.64 -4.80
C THR A 28 24.21 9.57 -3.60
N THR A 29 24.33 9.05 -2.39
CA THR A 29 24.19 9.81 -1.15
C THR A 29 25.56 10.20 -0.57
N PRO A 30 25.60 11.16 0.38
CA PRO A 30 26.80 11.48 1.13
C PRO A 30 27.41 10.30 1.91
N LEU A 31 26.67 9.20 2.10
CA LEU A 31 27.19 8.00 2.76
C LEU A 31 28.35 7.37 2.00
N SER A 32 28.41 7.53 0.68
CA SER A 32 29.52 7.02 -0.16
C SER A 32 30.93 7.40 0.34
N LYS A 33 31.05 8.47 1.14
CA LYS A 33 32.29 8.90 1.79
C LYS A 33 32.77 7.97 2.92
N LEU A 34 31.93 7.05 3.38
CA LEU A 34 32.21 6.12 4.47
C LEU A 34 32.69 4.75 3.97
N LEU A 35 32.86 4.59 2.65
CA LEU A 35 33.24 3.33 2.03
C LEU A 35 34.56 2.83 2.62
N GLY A 36 34.54 1.64 3.22
CA GLY A 36 35.69 1.04 3.90
C GLY A 36 35.99 1.56 5.31
N ASP A 37 35.29 2.58 5.80
CA ASP A 37 35.49 3.14 7.15
C ASP A 37 34.53 2.53 8.19
N VAL A 38 33.51 1.78 7.75
CA VAL A 38 32.49 1.21 8.62
C VAL A 38 32.88 -0.19 9.09
N THR A 39 32.81 -0.39 10.40
CA THR A 39 32.95 -1.70 11.06
C THR A 39 31.59 -2.18 11.55
N TRP A 40 31.42 -3.49 11.71
CA TRP A 40 30.18 -4.08 12.17
C TRP A 40 30.40 -4.78 13.51
N LEU A 41 29.82 -4.21 14.57
CA LEU A 41 30.01 -4.66 15.95
C LEU A 41 28.69 -5.10 16.56
N ARG A 42 28.70 -6.09 17.46
CA ARG A 42 27.51 -6.44 18.24
C ARG A 42 27.37 -5.51 19.45
N PRO A 43 26.17 -5.35 20.04
CA PRO A 43 25.94 -4.50 21.19
C PRO A 43 26.87 -4.78 22.38
N GLN A 44 27.27 -6.04 22.59
CA GLN A 44 28.22 -6.43 23.64
C GLN A 44 29.64 -5.91 23.39
N ASP A 45 30.02 -5.69 22.13
CA ASP A 45 31.33 -5.13 21.76
C ASP A 45 31.31 -3.59 21.86
N ILE A 46 30.13 -2.97 21.70
CA ILE A 46 29.94 -1.51 21.77
C ILE A 46 29.77 -1.04 23.23
N CYS A 47 29.07 -1.82 24.06
CA CYS A 47 28.73 -1.44 25.43
C CYS A 47 28.77 -2.65 26.37
N LYS A 48 29.25 -2.45 27.61
CA LYS A 48 29.41 -3.51 28.62
C LYS A 48 28.11 -4.20 29.04
N GLN A 49 26.98 -3.52 28.94
CA GLN A 49 25.70 -4.02 29.42
C GLN A 49 24.58 -3.47 28.51
N PRO A 50 24.45 -4.04 27.30
CA PRO A 50 23.46 -3.63 26.33
C PRO A 50 22.05 -3.92 26.85
N GLN A 51 21.14 -3.03 26.52
CA GLN A 51 19.73 -3.11 26.83
C GLN A 51 18.95 -2.88 25.54
N LEU A 52 17.77 -3.49 25.46
CA LEU A 52 16.96 -3.33 24.27
C LEU A 52 16.23 -1.98 24.37
N PHE A 53 15.46 -1.84 25.44
CA PHE A 53 14.83 -0.60 25.86
C PHE A 53 15.46 -0.12 27.17
N PRO A 54 15.65 1.19 27.36
CA PRO A 54 16.07 1.74 28.64
C PRO A 54 14.90 1.76 29.64
N ASN A 55 15.22 1.88 30.94
CA ASN A 55 14.21 1.97 32.00
C ASN A 55 13.41 3.27 31.95
N ASP A 56 14.05 4.38 31.55
CA ASP A 56 13.41 5.68 31.38
C ASP A 56 12.90 5.82 29.93
N PRO A 57 11.57 5.96 29.70
CA PRO A 57 11.01 6.19 28.38
C PRO A 57 11.55 7.44 27.67
N VAL A 58 11.99 8.46 28.41
CA VAL A 58 12.62 9.66 27.83
C VAL A 58 13.91 9.26 27.11
N GLU A 59 14.70 8.38 27.72
CA GLU A 59 15.96 7.90 27.14
C GLU A 59 15.78 6.94 25.96
N ALA A 60 14.58 6.37 25.78
CA ALA A 60 14.25 5.47 24.68
C ALA A 60 14.10 6.19 23.34
N HIS A 61 13.91 7.51 23.36
CA HIS A 61 13.65 8.28 22.14
C HIS A 61 14.83 8.23 21.16
N PRO A 62 14.52 8.22 19.85
CA PRO A 62 15.54 8.16 18.81
C PRO A 62 16.37 9.45 18.76
N LYS A 63 17.62 9.27 18.33
CA LYS A 63 18.59 10.29 17.97
C LYS A 63 19.26 9.89 16.66
N GLN A 64 19.22 10.80 15.70
CA GLN A 64 19.72 10.55 14.35
C GLN A 64 21.25 10.46 14.33
N GLY A 65 21.74 9.52 13.51
CA GLY A 65 23.15 9.42 13.14
C GLY A 65 23.49 10.25 11.90
N ILE A 66 24.39 9.73 11.08
CA ILE A 66 24.82 10.36 9.82
C ILE A 66 23.86 10.10 8.65
N LEU A 67 22.97 9.11 8.77
CA LEU A 67 21.97 8.78 7.77
C LEU A 67 20.85 9.83 7.77
N GLY A 68 20.38 10.20 6.58
CA GLY A 68 19.29 11.17 6.38
C GLY A 68 17.88 10.56 6.57
N ASP A 69 17.62 9.87 7.68
CA ASP A 69 16.41 9.08 7.94
C ASP A 69 15.50 9.65 9.04
N CYS A 70 15.56 10.97 9.30
CA CYS A 70 14.69 11.66 10.28
C CYS A 70 13.21 11.26 10.16
N TRP A 71 12.75 10.96 8.94
CA TRP A 71 11.40 10.50 8.63
C TRP A 71 11.02 9.19 9.34
N LEU A 72 11.94 8.23 9.39
CA LEU A 72 11.78 6.96 10.11
C LEU A 72 11.80 7.18 11.62
N LEU A 73 12.70 8.05 12.10
CA LEU A 73 12.83 8.32 13.53
C LEU A 73 11.59 9.01 14.12
N CYS A 74 10.96 9.92 13.37
CA CYS A 74 9.66 10.47 13.75
C CYS A 74 8.58 9.38 13.85
N ALA A 75 8.60 8.39 12.96
CA ALA A 75 7.69 7.25 13.05
C ALA A 75 8.06 6.30 14.20
N CYS A 76 9.32 6.19 14.61
CA CYS A 76 9.73 5.43 15.80
C CYS A 76 9.17 6.06 17.09
N SER A 77 9.12 7.39 17.18
CA SER A 77 8.51 8.09 18.32
C SER A 77 7.03 7.74 18.53
N MET A 78 6.29 7.36 17.46
CA MET A 78 4.91 6.84 17.58
C MET A 78 4.85 5.55 18.37
N LEU A 79 5.81 4.64 18.18
CA LEU A 79 5.81 3.34 18.86
C LEU A 79 5.95 3.50 20.37
N LEU A 80 6.74 4.48 20.83
CA LEU A 80 6.87 4.80 22.26
C LEU A 80 5.56 5.32 22.89
N LYS A 81 4.65 5.89 22.08
CA LYS A 81 3.32 6.34 22.53
C LYS A 81 2.27 5.21 22.53
N ASN A 82 2.55 4.07 21.90
CA ASN A 82 1.58 2.99 21.73
C ASN A 82 2.21 1.62 21.94
N GLN A 83 2.07 1.08 23.15
CA GLN A 83 2.66 -0.22 23.52
C GLN A 83 2.12 -1.38 22.67
N HIS A 84 0.86 -1.33 22.24
CA HIS A 84 0.30 -2.36 21.35
C HIS A 84 1.05 -2.40 20.02
N LEU A 85 1.28 -1.24 19.38
CA LEU A 85 2.05 -1.15 18.15
C LEU A 85 3.53 -1.49 18.36
N LEU A 86 4.13 -1.05 19.47
CA LEU A 86 5.50 -1.41 19.82
C LEU A 86 5.66 -2.92 19.93
N ASN A 87 4.77 -3.62 20.65
CA ASN A 87 4.80 -5.08 20.78
C ASN A 87 4.51 -5.81 19.46
N LYS A 88 3.81 -5.16 18.53
CA LYS A 88 3.51 -5.70 17.21
C LYS A 88 4.72 -5.62 16.30
N VAL A 89 5.38 -4.45 16.25
CA VAL A 89 6.62 -4.25 15.50
C VAL A 89 7.77 -5.02 16.13
N PHE A 90 7.81 -5.06 17.46
CA PHE A 90 8.85 -5.70 18.26
C PHE A 90 8.22 -6.74 19.19
N PRO A 91 8.15 -8.03 18.80
CA PRO A 91 7.60 -9.08 19.64
C PRO A 91 8.30 -9.14 21.02
N PRO A 92 7.56 -9.20 22.15
CA PRO A 92 8.12 -9.05 23.51
C PRO A 92 8.83 -10.30 24.09
N GLU A 93 8.91 -11.42 23.35
CA GLU A 93 9.42 -12.71 23.85
C GLU A 93 10.69 -13.16 23.10
N GLN A 94 11.56 -12.20 22.78
CA GLN A 94 12.79 -12.47 22.06
C GLN A 94 13.96 -12.58 23.03
N PRO A 95 14.83 -13.61 22.92
CA PRO A 95 16.00 -13.73 23.77
C PRO A 95 16.89 -12.49 23.69
N LEU A 96 17.15 -11.86 24.84
CA LEU A 96 18.01 -10.69 24.96
C LEU A 96 19.42 -11.10 25.39
N TRP A 97 20.38 -10.17 25.36
CA TRP A 97 21.80 -10.47 25.59
C TRP A 97 22.14 -11.16 26.93
N ASP A 98 21.28 -11.07 27.94
CA ASP A 98 21.43 -11.72 29.25
C ASP A 98 20.71 -13.08 29.35
N ASP A 99 19.95 -13.48 28.32
CA ASP A 99 19.27 -14.75 28.23
C ASP A 99 20.20 -15.86 27.71
N SER A 100 20.14 -17.04 28.34
CA SER A 100 20.80 -18.26 27.85
C SER A 100 20.39 -18.69 26.43
N ALA A 101 19.20 -18.31 25.97
CA ALA A 101 18.69 -18.59 24.62
C ALA A 101 19.13 -17.56 23.58
N TYR A 102 19.88 -16.53 23.98
CA TYR A 102 20.44 -15.55 23.06
C TYR A 102 21.39 -16.20 22.06
N HIS A 103 21.13 -15.94 20.80
CA HIS A 103 21.96 -16.41 19.70
C HIS A 103 22.17 -15.33 18.63
N GLY A 104 22.02 -14.05 18.98
CA GLY A 104 22.36 -12.93 18.10
C GLY A 104 21.37 -12.64 16.97
N GLU A 105 20.10 -13.07 17.08
CA GLU A 105 19.01 -12.81 16.14
C GLU A 105 17.91 -11.96 16.81
N PHE A 106 17.39 -10.97 16.07
CA PHE A 106 16.20 -10.20 16.43
C PHE A 106 15.18 -10.21 15.29
N ARG A 107 13.89 -10.20 15.65
CA ARG A 107 12.75 -10.24 14.73
C ARG A 107 11.92 -8.98 14.90
N PHE A 108 11.44 -8.48 13.77
CA PHE A 108 10.60 -7.30 13.65
C PHE A 108 9.41 -7.63 12.77
N GLN A 109 8.29 -6.92 12.95
CA GLN A 109 7.18 -6.96 12.01
C GLN A 109 6.93 -5.59 11.39
N PHE A 110 6.83 -5.56 10.07
CA PHE A 110 6.45 -4.36 9.32
C PHE A 110 5.15 -4.62 8.56
N TRP A 111 4.28 -3.63 8.51
CA TRP A 111 3.07 -3.69 7.71
C TRP A 111 3.40 -3.36 6.25
N ARG A 112 3.14 -4.28 5.33
CA ARG A 112 3.32 -4.08 3.89
C ARG A 112 2.10 -4.57 3.12
N ASN A 113 1.54 -3.67 2.31
CA ASN A 113 0.50 -3.99 1.33
C ASN A 113 -0.68 -4.79 1.94
N GLY A 114 -1.13 -4.42 3.14
CA GLY A 114 -2.29 -5.05 3.81
C GLY A 114 -1.94 -6.15 4.82
N HIS A 115 -0.66 -6.52 4.98
CA HIS A 115 -0.27 -7.67 5.80
C HIS A 115 1.00 -7.35 6.60
N TRP A 116 1.13 -7.97 7.78
CA TRP A 116 2.36 -7.91 8.57
C TRP A 116 3.36 -8.94 8.05
N ILE A 117 4.60 -8.50 7.83
CA ILE A 117 5.72 -9.34 7.40
C ILE A 117 6.78 -9.37 8.49
N GLU A 118 7.31 -10.56 8.78
CA GLU A 118 8.43 -10.72 9.73
C GLU A 118 9.75 -10.46 8.99
N VAL A 119 10.62 -9.65 9.60
CA VAL A 119 11.98 -9.41 9.17
C VAL A 119 12.92 -9.81 10.30
N ARG A 120 13.86 -10.69 9.99
CA ARG A 120 14.90 -11.14 10.94
C ARG A 120 16.23 -10.51 10.57
N VAL A 121 16.98 -10.09 11.58
CA VAL A 121 18.33 -9.55 11.43
C VAL A 121 19.21 -10.11 12.54
N ASP A 122 20.50 -10.28 12.24
CA ASP A 122 21.46 -10.37 13.34
C ASP A 122 21.67 -9.00 14.02
N ASP A 123 22.31 -8.98 15.18
CA ASP A 123 22.55 -7.73 15.92
C ASP A 123 23.89 -7.03 15.61
N ARG A 124 24.61 -7.38 14.55
CA ARG A 124 25.78 -6.60 14.12
C ARG A 124 25.33 -5.23 13.60
N LEU A 125 25.88 -4.14 14.13
CA LEU A 125 25.47 -2.78 13.81
C LEU A 125 26.63 -1.97 13.21
N PRO A 126 26.36 -1.11 12.20
CA PRO A 126 27.36 -0.21 11.61
C PRO A 126 27.96 0.78 12.62
N CYS A 127 29.27 0.79 12.72
CA CYS A 127 30.05 1.58 13.67
C CYS A 127 31.24 2.28 13.00
N ILE A 128 31.56 3.48 13.49
CA ILE A 128 32.78 4.22 13.19
C ILE A 128 33.47 4.51 14.52
N ASN A 129 34.75 4.13 14.65
CA ASN A 129 35.49 4.23 15.91
C ASN A 129 34.72 3.60 17.09
N ASP A 130 34.27 2.36 16.91
CA ASP A 130 33.51 1.57 17.90
C ASP A 130 32.21 2.20 18.41
N THR A 131 31.68 3.20 17.69
CA THR A 131 30.43 3.89 18.03
C THR A 131 29.43 3.77 16.89
N LEU A 132 28.15 3.55 17.21
CA LEU A 132 27.06 3.54 16.23
C LEU A 132 27.09 4.79 15.35
N CYS A 133 27.19 4.58 14.03
CA CYS A 133 27.28 5.69 13.08
C CYS A 133 25.91 6.15 12.56
N PHE A 134 24.92 5.27 12.57
CA PHE A 134 23.52 5.57 12.24
C PHE A 134 22.68 5.85 13.50
N SER A 135 21.39 5.54 13.47
CA SER A 135 20.47 5.95 14.52
C SER A 135 20.73 5.22 15.85
N ARG A 136 20.48 5.93 16.95
CA ARG A 136 20.67 5.43 18.31
C ARG A 136 19.60 5.97 19.25
N CYS A 137 19.50 5.42 20.44
CA CYS A 137 18.70 6.00 21.51
C CYS A 137 19.44 7.17 22.19
N GLN A 138 18.74 7.95 23.01
CA GLN A 138 19.41 8.90 23.91
C GLN A 138 20.30 8.17 24.91
N SER A 139 19.83 7.03 25.44
CA SER A 139 20.69 6.13 26.23
C SER A 139 21.72 5.46 25.32
N PRO A 140 23.03 5.54 25.64
CA PRO A 140 24.07 4.83 24.88
C PRO A 140 24.04 3.32 25.10
N ARG A 141 23.17 2.83 25.99
CA ARG A 141 23.02 1.41 26.32
C ARG A 141 21.81 0.77 25.65
N ALA A 142 20.93 1.56 25.04
CA ALA A 142 19.70 1.08 24.42
C ALA A 142 19.85 0.93 22.89
N PHE A 143 19.43 -0.21 22.35
CA PHE A 143 19.70 -0.60 20.96
C PHE A 143 18.45 -0.83 20.09
N TRP A 144 17.22 -0.68 20.62
CA TRP A 144 16.01 -0.96 19.85
C TRP A 144 15.89 -0.12 18.57
N VAL A 145 16.27 1.17 18.61
CA VAL A 145 16.24 2.05 17.42
C VAL A 145 17.22 1.57 16.34
N ALA A 146 18.45 1.25 16.74
CA ALA A 146 19.49 0.82 15.80
C ALA A 146 19.13 -0.52 15.13
N LEU A 147 18.58 -1.46 15.91
CA LEU A 147 18.13 -2.75 15.39
C LEU A 147 16.88 -2.62 14.50
N LEU A 148 15.93 -1.75 14.85
CA LEU A 148 14.76 -1.47 14.01
C LEU A 148 15.16 -0.81 12.70
N GLU A 149 16.05 0.20 12.74
CA GLU A 149 16.62 0.84 11.56
C GLU A 149 17.32 -0.18 10.66
N LYS A 150 18.10 -1.12 11.22
CA LYS A 150 18.71 -2.22 10.47
C LYS A 150 17.68 -3.11 9.79
N ALA A 151 16.66 -3.57 10.53
CA ALA A 151 15.62 -4.42 9.97
C ALA A 151 14.83 -3.71 8.87
N TYR A 152 14.60 -2.41 9.02
CA TYR A 152 13.96 -1.59 8.01
C TYR A 152 14.88 -1.37 6.79
N ALA A 153 16.18 -1.16 7.00
CA ALA A 153 17.17 -1.10 5.93
C ALA A 153 17.22 -2.40 5.13
N LYS A 154 17.21 -3.56 5.80
CA LYS A 154 17.10 -4.88 5.16
C LYS A 154 15.84 -5.00 4.32
N LEU A 155 14.69 -4.56 4.85
CA LEU A 155 13.43 -4.57 4.12
C LEU A 155 13.47 -3.72 2.82
N HIS A 156 14.23 -2.63 2.83
CA HIS A 156 14.41 -1.73 1.69
C HIS A 156 15.65 -2.03 0.83
N GLY A 157 16.48 -2.99 1.24
CA GLY A 157 17.65 -3.50 0.52
C GLY A 157 19.01 -2.97 0.98
N SER A 158 19.08 -1.77 1.56
CA SER A 158 20.31 -1.22 2.17
C SER A 158 20.00 -0.02 3.07
N TYR A 159 20.97 0.42 3.89
CA TYR A 159 20.84 1.67 4.66
C TYR A 159 20.73 2.90 3.75
N GLU A 160 21.46 2.96 2.65
CA GLU A 160 21.41 4.07 1.69
C GLU A 160 19.99 4.26 1.10
N ARG A 161 19.22 3.19 0.95
CA ARG A 161 17.82 3.25 0.49
C ARG A 161 16.88 3.95 1.47
N LEU A 162 17.29 4.15 2.72
CA LEU A 162 16.52 4.91 3.72
C LEU A 162 16.79 6.42 3.66
N TRP A 163 17.70 6.88 2.80
CA TRP A 163 18.00 8.31 2.67
C TRP A 163 16.80 9.09 2.12
N ALA A 164 16.36 10.10 2.86
CA ALA A 164 15.33 11.08 2.45
C ALA A 164 13.96 10.46 2.08
N GLY A 165 13.34 9.72 3.00
CA GLY A 165 11.96 9.23 2.85
C GLY A 165 10.88 10.16 3.42
N GLN A 166 9.66 9.62 3.55
CA GLN A 166 8.45 10.35 3.96
C GLN A 166 7.90 9.80 5.27
N VAL A 167 7.63 10.67 6.26
CA VAL A 167 7.19 10.23 7.61
C VAL A 167 5.91 9.39 7.52
N CYS A 168 4.97 9.80 6.67
CA CYS A 168 3.70 9.09 6.49
C CYS A 168 3.89 7.64 6.04
N GLU A 169 4.93 7.36 5.25
CA GLU A 169 5.24 6.03 4.79
C GLU A 169 5.75 5.14 5.92
N ALA A 170 6.72 5.62 6.70
CA ALA A 170 7.23 4.88 7.85
C ALA A 170 6.14 4.69 8.91
N MET A 171 5.30 5.70 9.16
CA MET A 171 4.18 5.56 10.09
C MET A 171 3.23 4.44 9.66
N VAL A 172 2.84 4.38 8.38
CA VAL A 172 2.00 3.28 7.85
C VAL A 172 2.73 1.93 7.95
N ASP A 173 4.02 1.87 7.65
CA ASP A 173 4.79 0.63 7.67
C ASP A 173 5.02 0.11 9.12
N LEU A 174 5.02 0.98 10.12
CA LEU A 174 5.17 0.62 11.54
C LEU A 174 3.84 0.39 12.26
N SER A 175 2.70 0.76 11.67
CA SER A 175 1.41 0.72 12.37
C SER A 175 0.30 -0.03 11.62
N GLY A 176 0.38 -0.09 10.29
CA GLY A 176 -0.73 -0.50 9.44
C GLY A 176 -1.97 0.41 9.52
N THR A 177 -1.82 1.64 10.00
CA THR A 177 -2.93 2.59 10.23
C THR A 177 -3.20 3.46 9.01
N ILE A 178 -3.99 4.52 9.21
CA ILE A 178 -4.17 5.60 8.24
C ILE A 178 -3.37 6.80 8.73
N VAL A 179 -2.70 7.45 7.79
CA VAL A 179 -1.90 8.65 8.04
C VAL A 179 -2.32 9.71 7.03
N VAL A 180 -2.54 10.93 7.51
CA VAL A 180 -2.91 12.08 6.66
C VAL A 180 -1.85 13.17 6.78
N ARG A 181 -1.75 14.01 5.75
CA ARG A 181 -0.86 15.17 5.73
C ARG A 181 -1.68 16.43 5.51
N TRP A 182 -1.35 17.48 6.25
CA TRP A 182 -2.02 18.78 6.18
C TRP A 182 -0.99 19.87 5.97
N SER A 183 -1.20 20.67 4.93
CA SER A 183 -0.46 21.91 4.73
C SER A 183 -0.90 22.95 5.76
N LEU A 184 0.05 23.57 6.45
CA LEU A 184 -0.19 24.66 7.37
C LEU A 184 -0.21 26.01 6.65
N LYS A 185 0.61 26.17 5.62
CA LYS A 185 0.62 27.35 4.77
C LYS A 185 -0.39 27.13 3.65
N GLY A 186 -1.41 27.99 3.59
CA GLY A 186 -2.46 27.89 2.58
C GLY A 186 -1.89 28.02 1.18
N ALA A 187 -2.34 27.19 0.24
CA ALA A 187 -2.23 27.53 -1.16
C ALA A 187 -3.17 28.72 -1.40
N GLU A 188 -2.62 29.92 -1.62
CA GLU A 188 -3.39 31.04 -2.18
C GLU A 188 -3.94 30.60 -3.54
N SER A 189 -5.15 30.05 -3.55
CA SER A 189 -5.89 29.81 -4.78
C SER A 189 -6.58 31.13 -5.14
N PRO A 190 -6.44 31.64 -6.38
CA PRO A 190 -7.19 32.82 -6.82
C PRO A 190 -8.68 32.54 -6.64
N GLN A 191 -9.37 33.39 -5.89
CA GLN A 191 -10.81 33.36 -5.71
C GLN A 191 -11.50 33.34 -7.09
N GLN A 192 -12.18 32.25 -7.42
CA GLN A 192 -13.32 32.33 -8.35
C GLN A 192 -14.60 32.49 -7.54
N PRO A 193 -15.39 33.54 -7.77
CA PRO A 193 -16.63 33.77 -7.04
C PRO A 193 -17.74 32.87 -7.59
N ASN A 194 -18.56 32.36 -6.66
CA ASN A 194 -19.84 31.68 -6.87
C ASN A 194 -19.80 30.21 -7.32
N ASP A 195 -19.68 29.30 -6.35
CA ASP A 195 -20.47 28.07 -6.36
C ASP A 195 -20.78 27.61 -4.93
N THR A 196 -21.90 28.12 -4.41
CA THR A 196 -22.51 27.69 -3.15
C THR A 196 -23.20 26.33 -3.36
N GLN A 197 -22.46 25.22 -3.24
CA GLN A 197 -22.90 23.87 -2.79
C GLN A 197 -21.94 22.73 -3.20
N THR A 198 -20.62 22.90 -3.11
CA THR A 198 -19.68 21.75 -3.31
C THR A 198 -18.32 21.94 -2.61
N GLN A 199 -18.30 22.40 -1.35
CA GLN A 199 -17.05 22.62 -0.58
C GLN A 199 -16.79 21.58 0.53
N HIS A 200 -16.87 20.28 0.22
CA HIS A 200 -16.49 19.23 1.20
C HIS A 200 -15.39 18.28 0.74
N THR A 201 -14.62 18.66 -0.27
CA THR A 201 -13.47 17.85 -0.71
C THR A 201 -12.24 18.73 -0.87
N ALA A 202 -11.26 18.49 0.01
CA ALA A 202 -9.86 18.93 -0.06
C ALA A 202 -9.42 20.27 0.57
N ASN A 203 -10.23 20.94 1.41
CA ASN A 203 -9.76 22.09 2.21
C ASN A 203 -10.13 21.98 3.70
N GLY A 204 -9.13 21.73 4.55
CA GLY A 204 -9.03 22.40 5.85
C GLY A 204 -9.70 21.75 7.06
N THR A 205 -9.25 20.55 7.48
CA THR A 205 -9.18 20.32 8.94
C THR A 205 -7.91 21.00 9.42
N SER A 206 -8.06 22.15 10.07
CA SER A 206 -6.95 22.81 10.73
C SER A 206 -6.54 21.99 11.96
N LEU A 207 -5.26 21.96 12.30
CA LEU A 207 -4.77 21.46 13.60
C LEU A 207 -5.57 22.00 14.79
N SER A 208 -6.11 23.20 14.67
CA SER A 208 -6.96 23.83 15.70
C SER A 208 -8.30 23.13 15.90
N GLN A 209 -8.75 22.28 14.98
CA GLN A 209 -10.01 21.51 15.10
C GLN A 209 -9.80 20.16 15.78
N LEU A 210 -8.56 19.67 15.89
CA LEU A 210 -8.26 18.48 16.68
C LEU A 210 -8.41 18.81 18.16
N SER A 211 -9.23 18.03 18.88
CA SER A 211 -9.33 18.14 20.33
C SER A 211 -7.98 17.83 20.99
N LEU A 212 -7.73 18.43 22.16
CA LEU A 212 -6.49 18.20 22.91
C LEU A 212 -6.28 16.71 23.23
N GLU A 213 -7.37 16.02 23.62
CA GLU A 213 -7.36 14.57 23.88
C GLU A 213 -6.94 13.75 22.66
N LEU A 214 -7.37 14.13 21.46
CA LEU A 214 -6.96 13.46 20.22
C LEU A 214 -5.53 13.82 19.84
N LYS A 215 -5.11 15.07 20.02
CA LYS A 215 -3.72 15.51 19.79
C LYS A 215 -2.72 14.69 20.62
N GLU A 216 -3.05 14.39 21.87
CA GLU A 216 -2.21 13.56 22.75
C GLU A 216 -2.11 12.09 22.27
N ARG A 217 -3.20 11.54 21.75
CA ARG A 217 -3.27 10.15 21.27
C ARG A 217 -2.71 9.95 19.85
N CYS A 218 -2.72 10.99 19.03
CA CYS A 218 -2.19 10.93 17.67
C CYS A 218 -0.66 10.93 17.70
N ALA A 219 -0.07 10.22 16.72
CA ALA A 219 1.31 10.45 16.36
C ALA A 219 1.37 11.62 15.38
N ILE A 220 2.03 12.70 15.78
CA ILE A 220 2.09 13.93 14.99
C ILE A 220 3.55 14.28 14.73
N SER A 221 3.88 14.52 13.46
CA SER A 221 5.18 15.06 13.05
C SER A 221 4.99 16.31 12.19
N CYS A 222 5.96 17.21 12.21
CA CYS A 222 5.96 18.43 11.42
C CYS A 222 7.25 18.56 10.63
N CYS A 223 7.21 19.30 9.53
CA CYS A 223 8.40 19.61 8.74
C CYS A 223 8.33 21.00 8.10
N VAL A 224 9.49 21.44 7.62
CA VAL A 224 9.68 22.71 6.91
C VAL A 224 10.24 22.39 5.52
N HIS A 225 9.59 22.89 4.48
CA HIS A 225 9.95 22.70 3.07
C HIS A 225 10.97 23.74 2.58
N SER A 226 10.99 24.94 3.16
CA SER A 226 12.00 25.96 2.85
C SER A 226 12.47 26.66 4.12
N ALA A 227 13.79 26.84 4.28
CA ALA A 227 14.30 27.61 5.41
C ALA A 227 13.80 29.05 5.25
N SER A 228 13.05 29.55 6.23
CA SER A 228 12.76 30.98 6.31
C SER A 228 14.09 31.73 6.32
N THR A 229 14.15 32.85 5.60
CA THR A 229 15.32 33.75 5.57
C THR A 229 15.52 34.34 6.98
N GLY A 230 16.14 33.59 7.88
CA GLY A 230 16.29 33.97 9.28
C GLY A 230 16.53 32.81 10.25
N VAL A 231 16.11 31.58 9.93
CA VAL A 231 16.27 30.41 10.85
C VAL A 231 16.96 29.23 10.16
N PRO A 232 18.29 29.31 9.89
CA PRO A 232 19.05 28.21 9.27
C PRO A 232 19.02 26.91 10.06
N GLU A 233 18.74 26.99 11.37
CA GLU A 233 18.90 25.89 12.33
C GLU A 233 17.77 24.85 12.30
N LEU A 234 16.61 25.18 11.69
CA LEU A 234 15.45 24.29 11.62
C LEU A 234 15.64 23.18 10.57
N GLY A 235 16.55 23.39 9.61
CA GLY A 235 16.87 22.45 8.52
C GLY A 235 15.78 22.40 7.45
N GLN A 236 16.19 22.50 6.18
CA GLN A 236 15.25 22.28 5.07
C GLN A 236 14.92 20.79 4.96
N PHE A 237 13.65 20.46 4.72
CA PHE A 237 13.14 19.10 4.55
C PHE A 237 13.45 18.16 5.72
N HIS A 238 13.51 18.71 6.94
CA HIS A 238 13.74 17.96 8.16
C HIS A 238 12.44 17.67 8.91
N ALA A 239 12.25 16.41 9.31
CA ALA A 239 11.08 15.98 10.07
C ALA A 239 11.34 16.05 11.57
N MET A 240 10.37 16.56 12.33
CA MET A 240 10.40 16.65 13.78
C MET A 240 9.12 16.07 14.40
N SER A 241 9.23 15.56 15.62
CA SER A 241 8.09 14.95 16.32
C SER A 241 7.41 15.96 17.24
N VAL A 242 6.08 16.00 17.22
CA VAL A 242 5.31 16.76 18.21
C VAL A 242 5.08 15.87 19.43
N MET A 243 5.64 16.29 20.56
CA MET A 243 5.68 15.49 21.78
C MET A 243 4.45 15.74 22.64
N GLU A 244 4.10 17.01 22.83
CA GLU A 244 3.09 17.45 23.80
C GLU A 244 2.37 18.70 23.30
N TRP A 245 1.10 18.80 23.67
CA TRP A 245 0.23 19.97 23.51
C TRP A 245 -0.29 20.34 24.89
N THR A 246 -0.27 21.61 25.26
CA THR A 246 -0.79 22.03 26.56
C THR A 246 -1.36 23.44 26.51
N ASN A 247 -2.53 23.63 27.11
CA ASN A 247 -3.13 24.96 27.25
C ASN A 247 -2.68 25.56 28.58
N VAL A 248 -2.10 26.76 28.52
CA VAL A 248 -1.68 27.54 29.68
C VAL A 248 -2.44 28.85 29.75
N THR A 249 -2.61 29.37 30.96
CA THR A 249 -3.18 30.70 31.19
C THR A 249 -2.07 31.65 31.60
N THR A 250 -1.94 32.77 30.91
CA THR A 250 -0.98 33.81 31.28
C THR A 250 -1.42 34.54 32.54
N THR A 251 -0.51 35.28 33.16
CA THR A 251 -0.80 36.13 34.33
C THR A 251 -1.84 37.22 34.04
N THR A 252 -2.07 37.55 32.76
CA THR A 252 -3.11 38.48 32.31
C THR A 252 -4.47 37.81 32.02
N GLY A 253 -4.56 36.48 32.15
CA GLY A 253 -5.76 35.69 31.92
C GLY A 253 -5.95 35.20 30.47
N GLU A 254 -5.00 35.46 29.58
CA GLU A 254 -5.03 34.99 28.19
C GLU A 254 -4.71 33.49 28.11
N GLN A 255 -5.41 32.76 27.24
CA GLN A 255 -5.14 31.34 26.98
C GLN A 255 -4.13 31.21 25.85
N VAL A 256 -3.07 30.42 26.07
CA VAL A 256 -2.03 30.12 25.08
C VAL A 256 -1.91 28.61 24.94
N GLU A 257 -1.94 28.10 23.71
CA GLU A 257 -1.65 26.69 23.42
C GLU A 257 -0.15 26.54 23.11
N LEU A 258 0.57 25.85 23.99
CA LEU A 258 1.98 25.54 23.85
C LEU A 258 2.19 24.14 23.28
N ILE A 259 3.24 24.01 22.47
CA ILE A 259 3.61 22.82 21.73
C ILE A 259 5.07 22.49 22.05
N ARG A 260 5.32 21.26 22.52
CA ARG A 260 6.68 20.74 22.68
C ARG A 260 7.07 19.91 21.46
N ILE A 261 8.16 20.29 20.81
CA ILE A 261 8.66 19.66 19.60
C ILE A 261 10.02 19.05 19.88
N ARG A 262 10.28 17.89 19.26
CA ARG A 262 11.54 17.18 19.32
C ARG A 262 12.22 17.13 17.97
N ASN A 263 13.44 17.67 17.92
CA ASN A 263 14.35 17.54 16.78
C ASN A 263 15.19 16.25 16.93
N PRO A 264 15.07 15.26 16.01
CA PRO A 264 15.82 14.01 16.10
C PRO A 264 17.35 14.19 15.97
N TRP A 265 17.86 15.34 15.48
CA TRP A 265 19.30 15.66 15.53
C TRP A 265 19.83 15.89 16.95
N GLY A 266 18.94 16.07 17.93
CA GLY A 266 19.32 16.40 19.30
C GLY A 266 19.79 17.85 19.48
N ARG A 267 19.51 18.73 18.51
CA ARG A 267 19.86 20.16 18.55
C ARG A 267 18.66 20.98 19.02
N LYS A 268 18.90 22.01 19.82
CA LYS A 268 17.91 23.05 20.11
C LYS A 268 18.00 24.06 18.98
N SER A 269 16.96 24.11 18.14
CA SER A 269 16.96 24.89 16.89
C SER A 269 15.97 26.06 16.89
N TRP A 270 15.36 26.38 18.04
CA TRP A 270 14.31 27.40 18.13
C TRP A 270 14.77 28.63 18.91
N ALA A 271 14.64 29.79 18.27
CA ALA A 271 15.02 31.09 18.81
C ALA A 271 13.81 31.98 19.16
N GLY A 272 12.60 31.42 19.22
CA GLY A 272 11.36 32.16 19.54
C GLY A 272 11.17 32.51 21.01
N VAL A 273 10.00 33.02 21.37
CA VAL A 273 9.74 33.61 22.70
C VAL A 273 9.66 32.57 23.82
N TRP A 274 9.44 31.30 23.46
CA TRP A 274 9.35 30.15 24.36
C TRP A 274 10.64 29.32 24.45
N ARG A 275 11.78 29.84 23.94
CA ARG A 275 13.10 29.25 24.22
C ARG A 275 13.41 29.28 25.72
N GLU A 276 14.36 28.49 26.22
CA GLU A 276 14.64 28.38 27.67
C GLU A 276 14.88 29.73 28.39
N SER A 277 15.52 30.68 27.72
CA SER A 277 15.75 32.05 28.24
C SER A 277 14.81 33.10 27.61
N GLY A 278 13.67 32.66 27.08
CA GLY A 278 12.71 33.48 26.35
C GLY A 278 11.76 34.24 27.26
N SER A 279 11.21 35.35 26.74
CA SER A 279 10.29 36.21 27.50
C SER A 279 8.90 35.61 27.71
N GLY A 280 8.50 34.61 26.90
CA GLY A 280 7.20 33.95 27.02
C GLY A 280 7.00 33.28 28.38
N TRP A 281 8.05 32.71 28.97
CA TRP A 281 7.97 32.12 30.31
C TRP A 281 7.63 33.13 31.40
N GLY A 282 7.99 34.40 31.21
CA GLY A 282 7.68 35.49 32.14
C GLY A 282 6.20 35.89 32.16
N SER A 283 5.41 35.47 31.16
CA SER A 283 3.96 35.70 31.15
C SER A 283 3.16 34.60 31.86
N LEU A 284 3.80 33.58 32.42
CA LEU A 284 3.16 32.49 33.17
C LEU A 284 3.44 32.62 34.67
N GLU A 285 2.63 31.93 35.49
CA GLU A 285 2.97 31.75 36.90
C GLU A 285 4.31 31.00 37.03
N ALA A 286 5.17 31.42 37.97
CA ALA A 286 6.52 30.88 38.12
C ALA A 286 6.56 29.35 38.30
N SER A 287 5.60 28.79 39.05
CA SER A 287 5.52 27.34 39.26
C SER A 287 5.17 26.59 37.97
N CYS A 288 4.24 27.13 37.17
CA CYS A 288 3.86 26.59 35.86
C CYS A 288 5.04 26.66 34.87
N ALA A 289 5.71 27.80 34.77
CA ALA A 289 6.87 27.97 33.90
C ALA A 289 8.01 27.00 34.25
N GLN A 290 8.35 26.87 35.54
CA GLN A 290 9.37 25.94 36.02
C GLN A 290 8.99 24.47 35.72
N ALA A 291 7.72 24.12 35.90
CA ALA A 291 7.24 22.77 35.63
C ALA A 291 7.34 22.40 34.13
N LEU A 292 7.02 23.32 33.22
CA LEU A 292 7.12 23.09 31.77
C LEU A 292 8.57 23.07 31.28
N LEU A 293 9.40 23.99 31.76
CA LEU A 293 10.84 24.01 31.47
C LEU A 293 11.52 22.71 31.92
N GLY A 294 11.17 22.22 33.11
CA GLY A 294 11.69 20.96 33.67
C GLY A 294 11.35 19.69 32.87
N ARG A 295 10.35 19.74 31.97
CA ARG A 295 10.00 18.62 31.08
C ARG A 295 10.85 18.56 29.81
N THR A 296 11.62 19.61 29.52
CA THR A 296 12.30 19.76 28.22
C THR A 296 13.54 18.86 28.16
N ALA A 297 13.55 17.88 27.26
CA ALA A 297 14.69 17.00 27.07
C ALA A 297 15.70 17.53 26.02
N VAL A 298 16.83 16.84 25.86
CA VAL A 298 17.84 17.17 24.84
C VAL A 298 17.24 17.07 23.43
N GLY A 299 17.36 18.15 22.66
CA GLY A 299 16.79 18.26 21.31
C GLY A 299 15.32 18.69 21.29
N GLU A 300 14.75 19.04 22.43
CA GLU A 300 13.36 19.52 22.52
C GLU A 300 13.29 21.02 22.76
N PHE A 301 12.21 21.63 22.31
CA PHE A 301 11.91 23.04 22.52
C PHE A 301 10.40 23.26 22.56
N TRP A 302 10.01 24.39 23.14
CA TRP A 302 8.62 24.85 23.20
C TRP A 302 8.40 26.01 22.24
N MET A 303 7.18 26.11 21.75
CA MET A 303 6.65 27.25 21.00
C MET A 303 5.13 27.31 21.17
N ASP A 304 4.50 28.43 20.84
CA ASP A 304 3.04 28.50 20.80
C ASP A 304 2.48 28.11 19.42
N LEU A 305 1.16 27.86 19.35
CA LEU A 305 0.47 27.50 18.11
C LEU A 305 0.66 28.55 17.01
N THR A 306 0.78 29.83 17.36
CA THR A 306 0.92 30.92 16.38
C THR A 306 2.30 30.85 15.72
N GLU A 307 3.36 30.76 16.52
CA GLU A 307 4.72 30.52 16.03
C GLU A 307 4.76 29.24 15.17
N PHE A 308 4.08 28.18 15.60
CA PHE A 308 4.08 26.89 14.91
C PHE A 308 3.46 26.98 13.51
N GLN A 309 2.31 27.63 13.37
CA GLN A 309 1.64 27.80 12.08
C GLN A 309 2.40 28.72 11.12
N GLN A 310 3.21 29.65 11.63
CA GLN A 310 4.01 30.56 10.82
C GLN A 310 5.26 29.87 10.25
N GLU A 311 5.93 29.04 11.04
CA GLU A 311 7.20 28.45 10.63
C GLU A 311 7.03 27.15 9.86
N PHE A 312 6.16 26.26 10.34
CA PHE A 312 6.00 24.92 9.77
C PHE A 312 5.15 24.93 8.50
N ASP A 313 5.52 24.08 7.54
CA ASP A 313 4.82 24.00 6.25
C ASP A 313 3.78 22.89 6.23
N GLU A 314 4.07 21.76 6.87
CA GLU A 314 3.24 20.56 6.83
C GLU A 314 3.24 19.84 8.19
N VAL A 315 2.10 19.22 8.51
CA VAL A 315 1.97 18.22 9.56
C VAL A 315 1.48 16.90 9.01
N THR A 316 2.14 15.81 9.44
CA THR A 316 1.69 14.44 9.24
C THR A 316 1.04 13.93 10.53
N VAL A 317 -0.18 13.42 10.43
CA VAL A 317 -0.98 12.91 11.55
C VAL A 317 -1.34 11.45 11.33
N GLY A 318 -0.83 10.58 12.19
CA GLY A 318 -1.20 9.17 12.26
C GLY A 318 -2.44 8.97 13.15
N TYR A 319 -3.43 8.25 12.62
CA TYR A 319 -4.64 7.91 13.37
C TYR A 319 -4.30 7.04 14.59
N PRO A 320 -4.86 7.34 15.78
CA PRO A 320 -4.66 6.53 16.97
C PRO A 320 -5.21 5.11 16.79
N VAL A 321 -4.62 4.17 17.52
CA VAL A 321 -4.99 2.75 17.52
C VAL A 321 -5.27 2.32 18.94
N SER A 322 -6.41 1.68 19.18
CA SER A 322 -6.70 1.05 20.47
C SER A 322 -5.91 -0.25 20.66
N ASP A 323 -5.83 -0.74 21.89
CA ASP A 323 -5.20 -2.04 22.18
C ASP A 323 -5.89 -3.22 21.49
N ALA A 324 -7.14 -3.05 21.05
CA ALA A 324 -7.88 -4.01 20.23
C ALA A 324 -7.56 -3.91 18.73
N GLY A 325 -6.69 -2.98 18.31
CA GLY A 325 -6.30 -2.76 16.92
C GLY A 325 -7.31 -1.94 16.10
N HIS A 326 -8.26 -1.24 16.73
CA HIS A 326 -9.22 -0.40 16.02
C HIS A 326 -8.69 1.03 15.86
N LEU A 327 -8.90 1.61 14.67
CA LEU A 327 -8.59 3.02 14.43
C LEU A 327 -9.57 3.91 15.20
N GLN A 328 -9.06 4.99 15.77
CA GLN A 328 -9.88 6.07 16.31
C GLN A 328 -9.90 7.23 15.32
N SER A 329 -11.08 7.74 14.98
CA SER A 329 -11.21 8.91 14.12
C SER A 329 -10.57 10.14 14.76
N ILE A 330 -9.75 10.83 13.98
CA ILE A 330 -9.19 12.13 14.36
C ILE A 330 -10.22 13.27 14.20
N TYR A 331 -11.37 13.02 13.60
CA TYR A 331 -12.43 14.02 13.39
C TYR A 331 -13.55 13.89 14.42
N THR A 332 -14.03 12.68 14.65
CA THR A 332 -15.18 12.43 15.54
C THR A 332 -14.78 11.84 16.88
N GLY A 333 -13.54 11.37 17.04
CA GLY A 333 -13.09 10.61 18.20
C GLY A 333 -13.69 9.19 18.30
N SER A 334 -14.55 8.79 17.36
CA SER A 334 -15.21 7.48 17.37
C SER A 334 -14.28 6.37 16.92
N PHE A 335 -14.47 5.15 17.44
CA PHE A 335 -13.76 3.98 16.93
C PHE A 335 -14.34 3.50 15.60
N LEU A 336 -13.47 3.29 14.62
CA LEU A 336 -13.79 2.76 13.29
C LEU A 336 -13.64 1.23 13.32
N ILE A 337 -14.62 0.55 13.88
CA ILE A 337 -14.57 -0.89 14.17
C ILE A 337 -14.85 -1.78 12.95
N HIS A 338 -15.41 -1.22 11.87
CA HIS A 338 -15.70 -1.95 10.65
C HIS A 338 -14.62 -1.69 9.60
N SER A 339 -13.75 -2.68 9.39
CA SER A 339 -12.62 -2.57 8.46
C SER A 339 -12.69 -3.58 7.31
N HIS A 340 -12.37 -3.12 6.11
CA HIS A 340 -12.27 -3.94 4.90
C HIS A 340 -11.03 -3.56 4.09
N GLN A 341 -10.43 -4.53 3.42
CA GLN A 341 -9.38 -4.27 2.44
C GLN A 341 -9.53 -5.17 1.20
N ILE A 342 -9.34 -4.61 0.01
CA ILE A 342 -9.37 -5.35 -1.27
C ILE A 342 -8.24 -4.85 -2.17
N GLY A 343 -7.42 -5.78 -2.66
CA GLY A 343 -6.37 -5.49 -3.64
C GLY A 343 -6.91 -5.36 -5.07
N GLY A 344 -6.26 -4.53 -5.87
CA GLY A 344 -6.59 -4.33 -7.29
C GLY A 344 -5.38 -3.92 -8.13
N ARG A 345 -5.60 -3.77 -9.44
CA ARG A 345 -4.54 -3.45 -10.40
C ARG A 345 -5.03 -2.56 -11.55
N TRP A 346 -4.18 -1.61 -11.94
CA TRP A 346 -4.28 -0.94 -13.23
C TRP A 346 -3.41 -1.70 -14.23
N VAL A 347 -4.04 -2.20 -15.29
CA VAL A 347 -3.40 -3.00 -16.35
C VAL A 347 -3.57 -2.27 -17.67
N LYS A 348 -2.47 -2.02 -18.37
CA LYS A 348 -2.47 -1.28 -19.64
C LYS A 348 -3.39 -1.96 -20.66
N GLY A 349 -4.21 -1.15 -21.35
CA GLY A 349 -5.17 -1.64 -22.35
C GLY A 349 -6.40 -2.35 -21.78
N HIS A 350 -6.49 -2.53 -20.46
CA HIS A 350 -7.62 -3.18 -19.80
C HIS A 350 -8.23 -2.27 -18.72
N SER A 351 -7.57 -2.17 -17.56
CA SER A 351 -8.08 -1.45 -16.40
C SER A 351 -7.33 -0.15 -16.07
N ALA A 352 -6.29 0.20 -16.81
CA ALA A 352 -5.57 1.47 -16.66
C ALA A 352 -6.27 2.60 -17.44
N GLY A 353 -7.45 3.01 -16.96
CA GLY A 353 -8.33 3.93 -17.68
C GLY A 353 -7.90 5.40 -17.69
N GLY A 354 -7.00 5.80 -16.80
CA GLY A 354 -6.60 7.20 -16.58
C GLY A 354 -7.62 7.98 -15.77
N CYS A 355 -7.47 9.31 -15.73
CA CYS A 355 -8.36 10.22 -15.01
C CYS A 355 -9.70 10.41 -15.73
N ARG A 356 -10.60 11.18 -15.10
CA ARG A 356 -11.96 11.46 -15.63
C ARG A 356 -11.96 12.17 -16.99
N ASN A 357 -10.86 12.82 -17.36
CA ASN A 357 -10.71 13.50 -18.65
C ASN A 357 -10.37 12.53 -19.79
N ASN A 358 -10.04 11.26 -19.48
CA ASN A 358 -9.75 10.24 -20.48
C ASN A 358 -11.05 9.49 -20.88
N SER A 359 -11.23 9.25 -22.18
CA SER A 359 -12.36 8.45 -22.70
C SER A 359 -12.40 7.03 -22.14
N THR A 360 -11.27 6.50 -21.70
CA THR A 360 -11.13 5.18 -21.07
C THR A 360 -11.35 5.18 -19.56
N PHE A 361 -11.72 6.29 -18.92
CA PHE A 361 -11.95 6.34 -17.46
C PHE A 361 -12.88 5.23 -16.96
N SER A 362 -13.90 4.90 -17.77
CA SER A 362 -14.88 3.86 -17.48
C SER A 362 -14.28 2.45 -17.40
N SER A 363 -13.05 2.22 -17.87
CA SER A 363 -12.38 0.93 -17.75
C SER A 363 -11.63 0.72 -16.44
N ASN A 364 -11.42 1.78 -15.63
CA ASN A 364 -10.81 1.65 -14.30
C ASN A 364 -11.54 0.63 -13.42
N PRO A 365 -10.85 -0.07 -12.49
CA PRO A 365 -11.49 -1.00 -11.57
C PRO A 365 -12.63 -0.34 -10.79
N LYS A 366 -13.64 -1.12 -10.41
CA LYS A 366 -14.83 -0.61 -9.71
C LYS A 366 -15.19 -1.51 -8.54
N PHE A 367 -15.58 -0.89 -7.44
CA PHE A 367 -15.91 -1.59 -6.21
C PHE A 367 -17.25 -1.10 -5.67
N TRP A 368 -17.99 -2.02 -5.09
CA TRP A 368 -19.22 -1.79 -4.38
C TRP A 368 -18.96 -1.60 -2.91
N LEU A 369 -19.43 -0.48 -2.37
CA LEU A 369 -19.53 -0.24 -0.94
C LEU A 369 -21.02 -0.14 -0.56
N LYS A 370 -21.48 -1.03 0.31
CA LYS A 370 -22.78 -0.93 0.97
C LYS A 370 -22.56 -0.32 2.35
N VAL A 371 -23.32 0.73 2.66
CA VAL A 371 -23.38 1.37 3.98
C VAL A 371 -24.74 1.07 4.58
N CYS A 372 -24.77 0.45 5.76
CA CYS A 372 -26.02 -0.02 6.39
C CYS A 372 -26.76 1.09 7.15
N GLU A 373 -26.02 1.98 7.78
CA GLU A 373 -26.53 3.09 8.61
C GLU A 373 -25.67 4.34 8.40
N ARG A 374 -26.17 5.52 8.78
CA ARG A 374 -25.39 6.75 8.63
C ARG A 374 -24.18 6.71 9.56
N GLY A 375 -22.99 6.95 9.01
CA GLY A 375 -21.76 6.98 9.81
C GLY A 375 -20.58 7.56 9.06
N GLU A 376 -19.51 7.80 9.81
CA GLU A 376 -18.19 8.14 9.29
C GLU A 376 -17.57 6.93 8.58
N VAL A 377 -17.07 7.17 7.37
CA VAL A 377 -16.41 6.19 6.52
C VAL A 377 -15.11 6.78 5.98
N LEU A 378 -14.00 6.20 6.40
CA LEU A 378 -12.66 6.52 5.97
C LEU A 378 -12.23 5.55 4.85
N LEU A 379 -12.01 6.08 3.66
CA LEU A 379 -11.59 5.34 2.47
C LEU A 379 -10.13 5.65 2.18
N SER A 380 -9.33 4.64 1.86
CA SER A 380 -7.93 4.83 1.49
C SER A 380 -7.55 4.01 0.27
N LEU A 381 -6.79 4.62 -0.63
CA LEU A 381 -6.22 3.97 -1.81
C LEU A 381 -4.69 4.04 -1.72
N LEU A 382 -4.07 2.90 -1.41
CA LEU A 382 -2.62 2.74 -1.31
C LEU A 382 -2.09 2.10 -2.59
N GLN A 383 -1.11 2.71 -3.26
CA GLN A 383 -0.39 2.12 -4.38
C GLN A 383 0.92 1.48 -3.96
N TYR A 384 1.32 0.41 -4.66
CA TYR A 384 2.60 -0.24 -4.43
C TYR A 384 3.14 -0.87 -5.72
N GLY A 385 4.46 -0.82 -5.88
CA GLY A 385 5.19 -1.40 -7.01
C GLY A 385 5.32 -2.92 -6.91
N ARG A 386 5.88 -3.54 -7.97
CA ARG A 386 6.58 -4.82 -7.78
C ARG A 386 7.88 -4.50 -7.00
N PRO A 387 8.36 -5.38 -6.11
CA PRO A 387 9.74 -5.27 -5.64
C PRO A 387 10.63 -5.24 -6.88
N GLU A 388 11.34 -4.13 -7.08
CA GLU A 388 12.19 -3.95 -8.24
C GLU A 388 13.30 -5.00 -8.19
N ARG A 389 13.65 -5.56 -9.37
CA ARG A 389 15.00 -6.11 -9.53
C ARG A 389 15.99 -4.96 -9.29
N PRO A 390 17.20 -5.22 -8.75
CA PRO A 390 18.19 -4.17 -8.57
C PRO A 390 18.34 -3.38 -9.87
N ALA A 391 18.04 -2.09 -9.80
CA ALA A 391 18.06 -1.18 -10.95
C ALA A 391 19.48 -1.09 -11.52
N GLU A 392 19.57 -0.92 -12.83
CA GLU A 392 20.81 -0.51 -13.47
C GLU A 392 21.26 0.84 -12.90
N VAL A 393 22.56 0.96 -12.64
CA VAL A 393 23.23 2.12 -12.04
C VAL A 393 22.89 3.38 -12.85
N GLY A 394 22.30 4.41 -12.19
CA GLY A 394 22.30 5.78 -12.72
C GLY A 394 20.97 6.54 -12.78
N THR A 395 19.82 5.95 -12.47
CA THR A 395 18.55 6.70 -12.42
C THR A 395 18.07 6.89 -10.98
N ARG A 396 18.28 8.10 -10.43
CA ARG A 396 17.57 8.59 -9.23
C ARG A 396 16.07 8.44 -9.46
N GLN A 397 15.39 7.53 -8.77
CA GLN A 397 13.95 7.63 -8.56
C GLN A 397 13.57 6.91 -7.26
N HIS A 398 13.00 7.64 -6.30
CA HIS A 398 11.94 7.07 -5.46
C HIS A 398 10.99 6.27 -6.36
N PRO A 399 10.41 5.13 -5.91
CA PRO A 399 9.52 4.33 -6.76
C PRO A 399 8.57 5.28 -7.48
N HIS A 400 8.55 5.26 -8.81
CA HIS A 400 7.76 6.18 -9.64
C HIS A 400 6.28 6.10 -9.23
N LEU A 401 5.89 6.86 -8.20
CA LEU A 401 4.53 6.89 -7.70
C LEU A 401 3.69 7.46 -8.83
N GLN A 402 2.60 6.78 -9.15
CA GLN A 402 1.64 7.30 -10.10
C GLN A 402 0.81 8.35 -9.37
N ALA A 403 0.41 9.42 -10.04
CA ALA A 403 -0.61 10.29 -9.46
C ALA A 403 -1.92 9.48 -9.38
N ILE A 404 -2.41 9.19 -8.18
CA ILE A 404 -3.60 8.35 -7.95
C ILE A 404 -4.73 9.14 -7.30
N ALA A 405 -5.96 8.72 -7.54
CA ALA A 405 -7.16 9.26 -6.91
C ALA A 405 -8.23 8.18 -6.71
N LEU A 406 -9.05 8.38 -5.67
CA LEU A 406 -10.25 7.60 -5.40
C LEU A 406 -11.49 8.47 -5.63
N HIS A 407 -12.44 7.95 -6.40
CA HIS A 407 -13.69 8.63 -6.74
C HIS A 407 -14.89 7.83 -6.24
N VAL A 408 -15.89 8.50 -5.65
CA VAL A 408 -17.05 7.88 -4.99
C VAL A 408 -18.34 8.43 -5.57
N TRP A 409 -19.27 7.56 -5.97
CA TRP A 409 -20.64 7.94 -6.37
C TRP A 409 -21.68 7.21 -5.52
N LYS A 410 -22.74 7.91 -5.13
CA LYS A 410 -23.94 7.25 -4.61
C LYS A 410 -24.72 6.64 -5.77
N VAL A 411 -25.19 5.40 -5.61
CA VAL A 411 -26.10 4.76 -6.57
C VAL A 411 -27.37 4.29 -5.87
N GLU A 412 -28.46 4.27 -6.63
CA GLU A 412 -29.78 3.95 -6.09
C GLU A 412 -29.95 2.43 -5.85
N LYS A 413 -29.39 1.58 -6.72
CA LYS A 413 -29.48 0.11 -6.66
C LYS A 413 -28.24 -0.53 -7.33
N LYS A 414 -28.02 -1.85 -7.13
CA LYS A 414 -26.97 -2.62 -7.84
C LYS A 414 -27.09 -2.57 -9.37
N HIS A 415 -28.27 -2.28 -9.90
CA HIS A 415 -28.53 -2.08 -11.33
C HIS A 415 -28.64 -0.59 -11.63
N PHE A 416 -27.69 -0.06 -12.40
CA PHE A 416 -27.63 1.36 -12.79
C PHE A 416 -26.93 1.49 -14.14
N ASN A 417 -27.14 2.61 -14.82
CA ASN A 417 -26.39 2.91 -16.05
C ASN A 417 -25.02 3.47 -15.69
N LEU A 418 -23.97 2.67 -15.91
CA LEU A 418 -22.60 3.02 -15.54
C LEU A 418 -22.12 4.33 -16.19
N VAL A 419 -22.34 4.48 -17.49
CA VAL A 419 -21.91 5.68 -18.23
C VAL A 419 -22.59 6.92 -17.68
N ARG A 420 -23.91 6.85 -17.46
CA ARG A 420 -24.69 7.96 -16.90
C ARG A 420 -24.22 8.34 -15.50
N THR A 421 -23.87 7.37 -14.67
CA THR A 421 -23.36 7.62 -13.31
C THR A 421 -21.98 8.26 -13.33
N LEU A 422 -21.04 7.73 -14.13
CA LEU A 422 -19.68 8.28 -14.20
C LEU A 422 -19.63 9.69 -14.82
N ASN A 423 -20.62 10.06 -15.63
CA ASN A 423 -20.77 11.41 -16.16
C ASN A 423 -21.26 12.43 -15.12
N LYS A 424 -21.88 11.98 -14.02
CA LYS A 424 -22.21 12.87 -12.89
C LYS A 424 -20.95 13.17 -12.07
N PRO A 425 -20.87 14.32 -11.39
CA PRO A 425 -19.80 14.55 -10.42
C PRO A 425 -19.86 13.48 -9.31
N PRO A 426 -18.69 12.96 -8.88
CA PRO A 426 -18.63 12.10 -7.70
C PRO A 426 -19.12 12.88 -6.48
N ILE A 427 -19.71 12.17 -5.53
CA ILE A 427 -20.10 12.77 -4.25
C ILE A 427 -18.87 13.16 -3.42
N VAL A 428 -17.78 12.39 -3.58
CA VAL A 428 -16.50 12.60 -2.91
C VAL A 428 -15.40 12.13 -3.87
N SER A 429 -14.37 12.94 -4.02
CA SER A 429 -13.19 12.63 -4.84
C SER A 429 -11.96 13.26 -4.21
N HIS A 430 -10.85 12.54 -4.26
CA HIS A 430 -9.53 13.14 -4.03
C HIS A 430 -8.95 13.67 -5.35
N THR A 431 -8.14 14.73 -5.30
CA THR A 431 -7.34 15.16 -6.45
C THR A 431 -6.24 14.13 -6.71
N HIS A 432 -5.86 13.90 -7.97
CA HIS A 432 -4.75 13.00 -8.25
C HIS A 432 -3.45 13.52 -7.60
N ALA A 433 -2.88 12.71 -6.69
CA ALA A 433 -1.69 13.07 -5.94
C ALA A 433 -0.61 11.99 -6.12
N TYR A 434 0.66 12.41 -6.13
CA TYR A 434 1.82 11.53 -6.26
C TYR A 434 2.19 10.84 -4.93
N ASP A 435 1.16 10.48 -4.17
CA ASP A 435 1.29 9.95 -2.82
C ASP A 435 1.21 8.43 -2.83
N ARG A 436 1.94 7.76 -1.94
CA ARG A 436 1.84 6.32 -1.78
C ARG A 436 0.42 5.89 -1.36
N GLU A 437 -0.27 6.72 -0.60
CA GLU A 437 -1.62 6.47 -0.13
C GLU A 437 -2.43 7.77 -0.14
N VAL A 438 -3.60 7.75 -0.78
CA VAL A 438 -4.56 8.88 -0.74
C VAL A 438 -5.76 8.49 0.13
N VAL A 439 -6.15 9.40 1.01
CA VAL A 439 -7.18 9.16 2.02
C VAL A 439 -8.36 10.09 1.78
N VAL A 440 -9.55 9.55 1.93
CA VAL A 440 -10.83 10.23 1.76
C VAL A 440 -11.67 9.97 3.00
N ASP A 441 -11.87 10.99 3.80
CA ASP A 441 -12.84 11.01 4.89
C ASP A 441 -14.20 11.52 4.40
N THR A 442 -15.29 10.92 4.87
CA THR A 442 -16.66 11.38 4.60
C THR A 442 -17.67 10.74 5.54
N HIS A 443 -18.81 11.41 5.73
CA HIS A 443 -20.00 10.79 6.31
C HIS A 443 -20.93 10.29 5.21
N LEU A 444 -21.28 9.01 5.24
CA LEU A 444 -22.16 8.40 4.25
C LEU A 444 -23.51 8.03 4.88
N ASN A 445 -24.58 8.27 4.12
CA ASN A 445 -25.92 7.82 4.46
C ASN A 445 -26.11 6.34 4.05
N PRO A 446 -27.12 5.65 4.58
CA PRO A 446 -27.42 4.29 4.15
C PRO A 446 -27.61 4.21 2.63
N GLY A 447 -27.02 3.18 2.00
CA GLY A 447 -27.13 2.99 0.56
C GLY A 447 -25.96 2.26 -0.08
N PHE A 448 -25.93 2.31 -1.42
CA PHE A 448 -24.89 1.72 -2.23
C PHE A 448 -24.03 2.80 -2.86
N TYR A 449 -22.73 2.54 -2.90
CA TYR A 449 -21.72 3.46 -3.39
C TYR A 449 -20.79 2.74 -4.36
N LEU A 450 -20.44 3.43 -5.45
CA LEU A 450 -19.48 2.98 -6.45
C LEU A 450 -18.15 3.67 -6.18
N LEU A 451 -17.11 2.88 -5.93
CA LEU A 451 -15.74 3.34 -5.74
C LEU A 451 -14.93 3.06 -7.01
N VAL A 452 -14.26 4.07 -7.54
CA VAL A 452 -13.42 3.95 -8.75
C VAL A 452 -12.03 4.50 -8.43
N PRO A 453 -11.03 3.64 -8.16
CA PRO A 453 -9.64 4.06 -8.09
C PRO A 453 -9.06 4.28 -9.49
N SER A 454 -8.30 5.34 -9.67
CA SER A 454 -7.71 5.71 -10.97
C SER A 454 -6.32 6.27 -10.81
N THR A 455 -5.47 6.03 -11.80
CA THR A 455 -4.28 6.84 -12.07
C THR A 455 -4.66 8.10 -12.82
N PHE A 456 -3.79 9.12 -12.82
CA PHE A 456 -3.99 10.32 -13.62
C PHE A 456 -3.78 10.01 -15.11
N LEU A 457 -2.63 9.39 -15.42
CA LEU A 457 -2.25 9.02 -16.77
C LEU A 457 -2.99 7.76 -17.22
N GLN A 458 -3.54 7.83 -18.44
CA GLN A 458 -4.10 6.68 -19.14
C GLN A 458 -3.00 5.64 -19.43
N GLY A 459 -3.32 4.36 -19.24
CA GLY A 459 -2.38 3.27 -19.49
C GLY A 459 -1.31 3.09 -18.42
N ALA A 460 -1.27 3.93 -17.38
CA ALA A 460 -0.37 3.77 -16.25
C ALA A 460 -0.70 2.48 -15.48
N GLU A 461 0.31 1.65 -15.27
CA GLU A 461 0.17 0.36 -14.62
C GLU A 461 0.54 0.45 -13.14
N GLY A 462 -0.08 -0.38 -12.33
CA GLY A 462 0.22 -0.41 -10.90
C GLY A 462 -0.63 -1.42 -10.14
N ARG A 463 -0.22 -1.69 -8.90
CA ARG A 463 -1.04 -2.41 -7.92
C ARG A 463 -1.51 -1.43 -6.88
N PHE A 464 -2.68 -1.69 -6.34
CA PHE A 464 -3.22 -0.90 -5.24
C PHE A 464 -3.96 -1.77 -4.22
N LEU A 465 -4.15 -1.20 -3.05
CA LEU A 465 -4.96 -1.72 -1.96
C LEU A 465 -6.00 -0.66 -1.61
N LEU A 466 -7.27 -1.01 -1.75
CA LEU A 466 -8.38 -0.21 -1.27
C LEU A 466 -8.70 -0.63 0.17
N ARG A 467 -8.69 0.31 1.11
CA ARG A 467 -8.96 0.09 2.53
C ARG A 467 -10.15 0.95 2.94
N ILE A 468 -11.01 0.40 3.79
CA ILE A 468 -12.20 1.08 4.32
C ILE A 468 -12.22 0.85 5.82
N HIS A 469 -12.38 1.92 6.59
CA HIS A 469 -12.59 1.88 8.03
C HIS A 469 -13.81 2.73 8.35
N SER A 470 -14.72 2.20 9.17
CA SER A 470 -16.02 2.82 9.35
C SER A 470 -16.51 2.68 10.79
N SER A 471 -17.16 3.73 11.26
CA SER A 471 -17.92 3.75 12.53
C SER A 471 -19.20 2.91 12.45
N CYS A 472 -19.68 2.63 11.23
CA CYS A 472 -20.90 1.90 10.96
C CYS A 472 -20.70 0.66 10.11
N SER A 473 -21.67 -0.26 10.12
CA SER A 473 -21.59 -1.49 9.34
C SER A 473 -21.50 -1.21 7.84
N THR A 474 -20.46 -1.77 7.22
CA THR A 474 -20.25 -1.70 5.77
C THR A 474 -20.00 -3.08 5.15
N SER A 475 -20.08 -3.16 3.83
CA SER A 475 -19.67 -4.32 3.05
C SER A 475 -19.01 -3.86 1.75
N LEU A 476 -17.82 -4.40 1.48
CA LEU A 476 -17.02 -4.08 0.31
C LEU A 476 -16.92 -5.28 -0.63
N SER A 477 -17.11 -5.08 -1.93
CA SER A 477 -16.92 -6.14 -2.94
C SER A 477 -16.51 -5.59 -4.29
N VAL A 478 -15.90 -6.42 -5.14
CA VAL A 478 -15.56 -6.03 -6.52
C VAL A 478 -16.84 -5.97 -7.35
N MET A 479 -16.99 -4.92 -8.17
CA MET A 479 -18.07 -4.87 -9.15
C MET A 479 -17.76 -5.85 -10.28
N LYS A 480 -18.56 -6.91 -10.37
CA LYS A 480 -18.57 -7.81 -11.53
C LYS A 480 -18.90 -6.97 -12.76
N SER A 481 -17.96 -6.74 -13.66
CA SER A 481 -18.29 -6.21 -14.98
C SER A 481 -19.14 -7.28 -15.64
N THR A 482 -20.46 -7.04 -15.77
CA THR A 482 -21.24 -7.82 -16.72
C THR A 482 -20.58 -7.57 -18.06
N PRO A 483 -20.02 -8.59 -18.73
CA PRO A 483 -19.48 -8.40 -20.06
C PRO A 483 -20.61 -7.80 -20.90
N PRO A 484 -20.30 -6.82 -21.77
CA PRO A 484 -21.34 -6.18 -22.57
C PRO A 484 -22.17 -7.28 -23.25
N PRO A 485 -23.52 -7.16 -23.26
CA PRO A 485 -24.32 -8.03 -24.11
C PRO A 485 -23.73 -7.92 -25.52
N LEU A 486 -23.61 -9.07 -26.19
CA LEU A 486 -23.10 -9.18 -27.55
C LEU A 486 -23.68 -8.04 -28.37
N GLN A 487 -22.86 -7.05 -28.72
CA GLN A 487 -23.22 -6.17 -29.82
C GLN A 487 -23.23 -7.09 -31.03
N HIS A 488 -24.42 -7.43 -31.51
CA HIS A 488 -24.61 -8.04 -32.83
C HIS A 488 -24.22 -7.00 -33.88
N GLY A 489 -22.92 -6.73 -33.98
CA GLY A 489 -22.29 -6.06 -35.10
C GLY A 489 -21.88 -7.13 -36.10
N SER A 490 -22.61 -7.17 -37.22
CA SER A 490 -22.27 -7.73 -38.53
C SER A 490 -21.47 -9.05 -38.57
N GLU A 491 -22.18 -10.08 -39.06
CA GLU A 491 -21.70 -11.32 -39.70
C GLU A 491 -20.81 -12.28 -38.88
N GLY A 492 -21.47 -13.14 -38.10
CA GLY A 492 -20.87 -14.38 -37.58
C GLY A 492 -21.75 -15.05 -36.53
N GLU A 493 -22.13 -16.32 -36.73
CA GLU A 493 -22.75 -17.15 -35.69
C GLU A 493 -21.69 -17.56 -34.64
N TRP A 494 -22.11 -17.68 -33.38
CA TRP A 494 -21.26 -18.14 -32.28
C TRP A 494 -21.63 -19.58 -31.93
N GLU A 495 -20.65 -20.47 -31.95
CA GLU A 495 -20.77 -21.81 -31.38
C GLU A 495 -20.37 -21.77 -29.91
N THR A 496 -21.17 -22.40 -29.05
CA THR A 496 -20.92 -22.49 -27.61
C THR A 496 -20.65 -23.93 -27.21
N ILE A 497 -19.52 -24.17 -26.55
CA ILE A 497 -19.11 -25.47 -26.04
C ILE A 497 -18.93 -25.33 -24.53
N SER A 498 -19.58 -26.19 -23.74
CA SER A 498 -19.42 -26.22 -22.29
C SER A 498 -18.81 -27.54 -21.86
N SER A 499 -17.88 -27.49 -20.91
CA SER A 499 -17.20 -28.64 -20.33
C SER A 499 -17.19 -28.52 -18.81
N HIS A 500 -17.41 -29.65 -18.13
CA HIS A 500 -17.35 -29.71 -16.67
C HIS A 500 -16.01 -30.31 -16.23
N GLY A 501 -15.45 -29.79 -15.15
CA GLY A 501 -14.20 -30.28 -14.58
C GLY A 501 -14.14 -30.12 -13.06
N SER A 502 -13.03 -30.55 -12.48
CA SER A 502 -12.75 -30.36 -11.06
C SER A 502 -11.26 -30.16 -10.81
N TRP A 503 -10.96 -29.33 -9.81
CA TRP A 503 -9.66 -29.32 -9.14
C TRP A 503 -9.76 -30.29 -7.95
N SER A 504 -8.87 -31.28 -7.92
CA SER A 504 -8.80 -32.30 -6.88
C SER A 504 -7.42 -32.28 -6.23
N VAL A 505 -7.39 -32.23 -4.90
CA VAL A 505 -6.17 -32.26 -4.07
C VAL A 505 -5.32 -33.48 -4.44
N GLY A 506 -4.01 -33.29 -4.58
CA GLY A 506 -3.06 -34.34 -4.96
C GLY A 506 -3.12 -34.81 -6.42
N SER A 507 -4.01 -34.25 -7.25
CA SER A 507 -4.14 -34.63 -8.65
C SER A 507 -4.22 -33.43 -9.58
N THR A 508 -5.34 -32.71 -9.60
CA THR A 508 -5.61 -31.65 -10.59
C THR A 508 -5.63 -30.24 -10.00
N ALA A 509 -5.42 -30.08 -8.69
CA ALA A 509 -5.38 -28.79 -8.00
C ALA A 509 -3.98 -28.14 -8.04
N GLY A 510 -3.46 -27.91 -9.25
CA GLY A 510 -2.07 -27.46 -9.48
C GLY A 510 -1.78 -25.99 -9.17
N GLY A 511 -2.79 -25.16 -8.89
CA GLY A 511 -2.60 -23.75 -8.58
C GLY A 511 -2.18 -22.88 -9.78
N SER A 512 -1.95 -21.59 -9.55
CA SER A 512 -1.60 -20.62 -10.60
C SER A 512 -0.20 -20.85 -11.18
N ARG A 513 0.15 -20.16 -12.28
CA ARG A 513 1.48 -20.23 -12.94
C ARG A 513 2.68 -19.90 -12.03
N ASN A 514 2.44 -19.34 -10.84
CA ASN A 514 3.50 -19.06 -9.86
C ASN A 514 3.98 -20.33 -9.14
N PHE A 515 3.27 -21.45 -9.27
CA PHE A 515 3.58 -22.70 -8.61
C PHE A 515 4.09 -23.74 -9.62
N ALA A 516 5.11 -24.52 -9.24
CA ALA A 516 5.67 -25.58 -10.08
C ALA A 516 4.61 -26.64 -10.48
N THR A 517 3.58 -26.81 -9.65
CA THR A 517 2.46 -27.73 -9.85
C THR A 517 1.42 -27.23 -10.86
N HIS A 518 1.57 -26.04 -11.46
CA HIS A 518 0.59 -25.48 -12.41
C HIS A 518 0.23 -26.42 -13.57
N GLY A 519 1.17 -27.25 -14.01
CA GLY A 519 0.96 -28.21 -15.10
C GLY A 519 -0.01 -29.33 -14.81
N HIS A 520 -0.31 -29.56 -13.53
CA HIS A 520 -1.25 -30.58 -13.08
C HIS A 520 -2.71 -30.12 -13.22
N ASN A 521 -2.96 -28.83 -13.44
CA ASN A 521 -4.33 -28.35 -13.66
C ASN A 521 -4.97 -29.00 -14.90
N PRO A 522 -6.32 -29.12 -14.92
CA PRO A 522 -7.04 -29.66 -16.06
C PRO A 522 -6.71 -28.94 -17.37
N ARG A 523 -6.74 -29.68 -18.47
CA ARG A 523 -6.40 -29.18 -19.82
C ARG A 523 -7.60 -29.35 -20.73
N ILE A 524 -8.17 -28.24 -21.18
CA ILE A 524 -9.34 -28.26 -22.06
C ILE A 524 -8.90 -27.83 -23.47
N PRO A 525 -9.02 -28.70 -24.49
CA PRO A 525 -8.64 -28.35 -25.85
C PRO A 525 -9.57 -27.28 -26.44
N LEU A 526 -8.99 -26.39 -27.24
CA LEU A 526 -9.68 -25.33 -27.96
C LEU A 526 -9.13 -25.25 -29.38
N THR A 527 -9.94 -25.59 -30.38
CA THR A 527 -9.56 -25.47 -31.80
C THR A 527 -10.23 -24.24 -32.42
N VAL A 528 -9.43 -23.38 -33.04
CA VAL A 528 -9.90 -22.23 -33.82
C VAL A 528 -9.80 -22.58 -35.29
N THR A 529 -10.94 -22.81 -35.94
CA THR A 529 -11.02 -23.24 -37.35
C THR A 529 -11.21 -22.08 -38.32
N TYR A 530 -11.66 -20.93 -37.82
CA TYR A 530 -11.99 -19.74 -38.60
C TYR A 530 -11.55 -18.47 -37.86
N ASP A 531 -10.93 -17.54 -38.58
CA ASP A 531 -10.52 -16.25 -38.06
C ASP A 531 -11.16 -15.12 -38.89
N PRO A 532 -12.25 -14.50 -38.41
CA PRO A 532 -12.92 -13.39 -39.08
C PRO A 532 -12.19 -12.04 -38.93
N GLY A 533 -11.09 -11.98 -38.18
CA GLY A 533 -10.54 -10.73 -37.67
C GLY A 533 -11.31 -10.20 -36.45
N GLY A 534 -10.60 -9.50 -35.56
CA GLY A 534 -11.14 -9.04 -34.28
C GLY A 534 -11.43 -10.18 -33.28
N ASN A 535 -12.03 -9.86 -32.12
CA ASN A 535 -12.27 -10.86 -31.09
C ASN A 535 -13.23 -11.96 -31.57
N ASN A 536 -12.74 -13.20 -31.58
CA ASN A 536 -13.43 -14.37 -32.13
C ASN A 536 -13.62 -15.49 -31.10
N ILE A 537 -13.07 -15.37 -29.88
CA ILE A 537 -13.14 -16.36 -28.82
C ILE A 537 -13.51 -15.70 -27.48
N ARG A 538 -14.48 -16.25 -26.78
CA ARG A 538 -14.79 -15.94 -25.39
C ARG A 538 -14.68 -17.18 -24.53
N VAL A 539 -13.90 -17.09 -23.46
CA VAL A 539 -13.74 -18.17 -22.48
C VAL A 539 -14.33 -17.73 -21.15
N ILE A 540 -15.18 -18.55 -20.56
CA ILE A 540 -15.86 -18.30 -19.29
C ILE A 540 -15.54 -19.48 -18.36
N LEU A 541 -14.93 -19.22 -17.22
CA LEU A 541 -14.67 -20.22 -16.18
C LEU A 541 -15.53 -19.92 -14.96
N ARG A 542 -16.38 -20.85 -14.57
CA ARG A 542 -17.27 -20.74 -13.41
C ARG A 542 -16.98 -21.84 -12.39
N GLN A 543 -16.69 -21.50 -11.15
CA GLN A 543 -16.62 -22.48 -10.06
C GLN A 543 -18.01 -22.78 -9.50
N ASN A 544 -18.22 -24.01 -9.06
CA ASN A 544 -19.48 -24.49 -8.47
C ASN A 544 -19.33 -24.57 -6.94
N ARG A 545 -19.12 -23.40 -6.32
CA ARG A 545 -19.02 -23.22 -4.86
C ARG A 545 -20.03 -22.17 -4.36
N PRO A 546 -20.44 -22.21 -3.09
CA PRO A 546 -21.28 -21.16 -2.51
C PRO A 546 -20.51 -19.83 -2.39
N GLU A 547 -21.23 -18.70 -2.49
CA GLU A 547 -20.63 -17.35 -2.61
C GLU A 547 -19.72 -16.95 -1.44
N ASN A 548 -19.92 -17.53 -0.25
CA ASN A 548 -19.11 -17.30 0.95
C ASN A 548 -17.83 -18.15 1.04
N ALA A 549 -17.58 -19.05 0.08
CA ALA A 549 -16.45 -19.97 0.11
C ALA A 549 -15.76 -20.06 -1.27
N LEU A 550 -15.70 -18.95 -2.00
CA LEU A 550 -15.14 -18.88 -3.35
C LEU A 550 -13.61 -18.91 -3.32
N HIS A 551 -13.03 -19.77 -4.15
CA HIS A 551 -11.59 -19.74 -4.43
C HIS A 551 -11.27 -18.60 -5.39
N ALA A 552 -10.05 -18.07 -5.33
CA ALA A 552 -9.57 -17.21 -6.40
C ALA A 552 -9.33 -18.08 -7.65
N ILE A 553 -10.08 -17.85 -8.73
CA ILE A 553 -10.01 -18.66 -9.96
C ILE A 553 -9.55 -17.82 -11.16
N GLY A 554 -8.88 -18.47 -12.11
CA GLY A 554 -8.31 -17.88 -13.31
C GLY A 554 -7.97 -18.95 -14.34
N PHE A 555 -7.57 -18.55 -15.55
CA PHE A 555 -7.16 -19.50 -16.59
C PHE A 555 -6.12 -18.91 -17.53
N HIS A 556 -5.41 -19.79 -18.21
CA HIS A 556 -4.43 -19.43 -19.23
C HIS A 556 -4.69 -20.22 -20.52
N ILE A 557 -4.51 -19.57 -21.67
CA ILE A 557 -4.62 -20.20 -22.98
C ILE A 557 -3.22 -20.30 -23.58
N TYR A 558 -2.84 -21.49 -24.03
CA TYR A 558 -1.56 -21.75 -24.69
C TYR A 558 -1.80 -22.23 -26.11
N LYS A 559 -0.96 -21.80 -27.05
CA LYS A 559 -0.96 -22.32 -28.43
C LYS A 559 -0.24 -23.66 -28.46
N VAL A 560 -0.83 -24.65 -29.11
CA VAL A 560 -0.21 -25.95 -29.36
C VAL A 560 0.67 -25.84 -30.61
N PRO A 561 1.97 -26.23 -30.56
CA PRO A 561 2.83 -26.22 -31.75
C PRO A 561 2.38 -27.22 -32.82
N ASP A 562 2.47 -26.85 -34.10
CA ASP A 562 2.01 -27.67 -35.25
C ASP A 562 2.86 -28.94 -35.51
N SER A 563 3.95 -29.14 -34.78
CA SER A 563 4.82 -30.33 -34.90
C SER A 563 4.22 -31.51 -34.13
N GLY A 564 3.62 -32.46 -34.87
CA GLY A 564 2.84 -33.61 -34.39
C GLY A 564 3.57 -34.67 -33.54
N SER A 565 4.21 -34.26 -32.45
CA SER A 565 4.64 -35.14 -31.38
C SER A 565 3.89 -34.73 -30.11
N GLY A 566 3.05 -35.62 -29.60
CA GLY A 566 2.37 -35.43 -28.31
C GLY A 566 3.43 -35.30 -27.22
N PHE A 567 3.76 -34.07 -26.85
CA PHE A 567 4.64 -33.80 -25.73
C PHE A 567 3.97 -32.83 -24.77
N LEU A 568 3.94 -33.29 -23.52
CA LEU A 568 3.64 -32.56 -22.31
C LEU A 568 4.08 -31.10 -22.41
N LEU A 569 3.13 -30.17 -22.32
CA LEU A 569 3.43 -28.79 -21.95
C LEU A 569 4.15 -28.84 -20.60
N THR A 570 5.48 -28.71 -20.61
CA THR A 570 6.29 -28.48 -19.41
C THR A 570 6.03 -27.04 -18.96
N PRO A 571 5.31 -26.82 -17.84
CA PRO A 571 4.98 -25.48 -17.37
C PRO A 571 6.26 -24.83 -16.85
N GLY A 572 6.68 -23.76 -17.52
CA GLY A 572 7.88 -22.99 -17.17
C GLY A 572 8.55 -22.36 -18.39
N SER A 573 8.48 -23.00 -19.56
CA SER A 573 9.18 -22.56 -20.77
C SER A 573 8.31 -21.83 -21.80
N THR A 574 6.98 -21.94 -21.73
CA THR A 574 6.06 -21.35 -22.73
C THR A 574 5.16 -20.28 -22.13
N CYS A 575 5.10 -19.12 -22.80
CA CYS A 575 4.22 -18.02 -22.41
C CYS A 575 2.79 -18.28 -22.94
N PRO A 576 1.74 -18.06 -22.12
CA PRO A 576 0.37 -18.15 -22.58
C PRO A 576 0.07 -17.03 -23.58
N VAL A 577 -0.73 -17.35 -24.60
CA VAL A 577 -1.20 -16.38 -25.59
C VAL A 577 -2.28 -15.46 -25.02
N VAL A 578 -3.07 -15.96 -24.05
CA VAL A 578 -4.11 -15.20 -23.36
C VAL A 578 -4.14 -15.64 -21.90
N SER A 579 -4.35 -14.70 -20.98
CA SER A 579 -4.47 -14.99 -19.54
C SER A 579 -5.64 -14.25 -18.92
N CYS A 580 -6.43 -14.96 -18.12
CA CYS A 580 -7.44 -14.39 -17.24
C CYS A 580 -6.84 -14.25 -15.84
N VAL A 581 -6.13 -13.14 -15.62
CA VAL A 581 -5.41 -12.83 -14.38
C VAL A 581 -5.62 -11.36 -13.97
N PRO A 582 -5.54 -11.03 -12.66
CA PRO A 582 -5.29 -11.94 -11.54
C PRO A 582 -6.45 -12.91 -11.29
N HIS A 583 -6.15 -14.05 -10.68
CA HIS A 583 -7.19 -14.95 -10.17
C HIS A 583 -8.10 -14.17 -9.22
N ALA A 584 -9.41 -14.32 -9.38
CA ALA A 584 -10.40 -13.52 -8.65
C ALA A 584 -11.29 -14.41 -7.79
N HIS A 585 -11.59 -13.97 -6.56
CA HIS A 585 -12.62 -14.58 -5.70
C HIS A 585 -14.01 -14.26 -6.25
N SER A 586 -14.35 -14.90 -7.36
CA SER A 586 -15.61 -14.71 -8.09
C SER A 586 -16.18 -16.07 -8.47
N GLN A 587 -17.52 -16.17 -8.50
CA GLN A 587 -18.20 -17.35 -9.03
C GLN A 587 -17.74 -17.67 -10.46
N GLU A 588 -17.43 -16.63 -11.24
CA GLU A 588 -17.09 -16.72 -12.65
C GLU A 588 -16.04 -15.67 -13.05
N VAL A 589 -15.15 -16.04 -13.96
CA VAL A 589 -14.20 -15.16 -14.64
C VAL A 589 -14.27 -15.40 -16.15
N SER A 590 -14.05 -14.37 -16.97
CA SER A 590 -14.10 -14.55 -18.42
C SER A 590 -13.11 -13.65 -19.16
N VAL A 591 -12.73 -14.06 -20.37
CA VAL A 591 -11.91 -13.27 -21.30
C VAL A 591 -12.56 -13.30 -22.67
N PHE A 592 -12.59 -12.15 -23.34
CA PHE A 592 -12.94 -12.02 -24.74
C PHE A 592 -11.70 -11.61 -25.52
N CYS A 593 -11.29 -12.46 -26.46
CA CYS A 593 -10.00 -12.35 -27.13
C CYS A 593 -10.07 -12.74 -28.60
N HIS A 594 -9.04 -12.35 -29.32
CA HIS A 594 -8.76 -12.80 -30.67
C HIS A 594 -7.69 -13.90 -30.63
N LEU A 595 -7.97 -15.03 -31.27
CA LEU A 595 -7.02 -16.12 -31.50
C LEU A 595 -6.96 -16.42 -32.99
N GLN A 596 -5.76 -16.52 -33.55
CA GLN A 596 -5.57 -16.97 -34.93
C GLN A 596 -5.97 -18.43 -35.08
N ARG A 597 -6.24 -18.86 -36.33
CA ARG A 597 -6.46 -20.27 -36.67
C ARG A 597 -5.34 -21.16 -36.08
N GLY A 598 -5.72 -22.23 -35.41
CA GLY A 598 -4.78 -23.15 -34.76
C GLY A 598 -5.39 -23.92 -33.59
N GLU A 599 -4.58 -24.78 -32.99
CA GLU A 599 -4.94 -25.53 -31.78
C GLU A 599 -4.40 -24.85 -30.53
N TYR A 600 -5.22 -24.86 -29.48
CA TYR A 600 -4.94 -24.24 -28.19
C TYR A 600 -5.38 -25.15 -27.05
N VAL A 601 -4.86 -24.88 -25.87
CA VAL A 601 -5.34 -25.49 -24.62
C VAL A 601 -5.63 -24.41 -23.59
N VAL A 602 -6.79 -24.54 -22.94
CA VAL A 602 -7.18 -23.72 -21.79
C VAL A 602 -6.86 -24.49 -20.51
N ILE A 603 -6.10 -23.86 -19.62
CA ILE A 603 -5.74 -24.39 -18.30
C ILE A 603 -6.44 -23.56 -17.22
N PRO A 604 -7.62 -23.98 -16.74
CA PRO A 604 -8.29 -23.38 -15.59
C PRO A 604 -7.61 -23.78 -14.29
N SER A 605 -7.45 -22.83 -13.37
CA SER A 605 -6.72 -23.03 -12.12
C SER A 605 -7.32 -22.20 -10.98
N THR A 606 -7.19 -22.71 -9.76
CA THR A 606 -7.24 -21.89 -8.54
C THR A 606 -5.94 -21.13 -8.37
N TYR A 607 -5.95 -20.06 -7.55
CA TYR A 607 -4.73 -19.29 -7.28
C TYR A 607 -3.70 -20.12 -6.51
N GLN A 608 -4.11 -20.64 -5.35
CA GLN A 608 -3.31 -21.55 -4.53
C GLN A 608 -3.48 -23.00 -5.03
N PRO A 609 -2.43 -23.82 -4.96
CA PRO A 609 -2.54 -25.26 -5.17
C PRO A 609 -3.34 -25.93 -4.04
N GLU A 610 -3.70 -27.20 -4.23
CA GLU A 610 -4.39 -28.03 -3.22
C GLU A 610 -5.77 -27.49 -2.78
N LEU A 611 -6.43 -26.73 -3.64
CA LEU A 611 -7.81 -26.28 -3.44
C LEU A 611 -8.78 -27.10 -4.30
N SER A 612 -9.75 -27.75 -3.65
CA SER A 612 -10.77 -28.54 -4.36
C SER A 612 -12.01 -27.72 -4.74
N ALA A 613 -12.47 -27.87 -5.98
CA ALA A 613 -13.80 -27.44 -6.41
C ALA A 613 -14.18 -28.04 -7.77
N HIS A 614 -15.48 -28.16 -8.02
CA HIS A 614 -16.00 -28.36 -9.37
C HIS A 614 -16.05 -27.03 -10.13
N PHE A 615 -15.90 -27.08 -11.44
CA PHE A 615 -16.07 -25.92 -12.32
C PHE A 615 -16.74 -26.30 -13.63
N THR A 616 -17.24 -25.28 -14.31
CA THR A 616 -17.74 -25.33 -15.68
C THR A 616 -16.93 -24.33 -16.51
N LEU A 617 -16.37 -24.79 -17.62
CA LEU A 617 -15.71 -23.94 -18.62
C LEU A 617 -16.61 -23.84 -19.85
N THR A 618 -16.96 -22.63 -20.26
CA THR A 618 -17.76 -22.36 -21.46
C THR A 618 -16.91 -21.58 -22.46
N LEU A 619 -16.78 -22.13 -23.67
CA LEU A 619 -16.06 -21.57 -24.80
C LEU A 619 -17.08 -21.12 -25.84
N LEU A 620 -17.08 -19.83 -26.19
CA LEU A 620 -17.82 -19.32 -27.34
C LEU A 620 -16.82 -18.99 -28.43
N ARG A 621 -17.01 -19.54 -29.62
CA ARG A 621 -16.16 -19.26 -30.79
C ARG A 621 -16.98 -18.81 -31.99
N ARG A 622 -16.49 -17.85 -32.75
CA ARG A 622 -17.09 -17.48 -34.05
C ARG A 622 -16.87 -18.61 -35.05
N ILE A 623 -17.93 -18.97 -35.77
CA ILE A 623 -17.90 -19.98 -36.83
C ILE A 623 -18.27 -19.36 -38.18
N HIS A 624 -17.73 -19.92 -39.26
CA HIS A 624 -18.09 -19.57 -40.63
C HIS A 624 -19.12 -20.59 -41.15
N ARG A 625 -20.38 -20.20 -41.32
CA ARG A 625 -21.36 -20.94 -42.13
C ARG A 625 -21.67 -20.15 -43.40
N LYS A 626 -21.60 -20.81 -44.56
CA LYS A 626 -22.25 -20.30 -45.77
C LYS A 626 -23.76 -20.36 -45.54
N ALA A 627 -24.46 -19.25 -45.74
CA ALA A 627 -25.91 -19.24 -45.75
C ALA A 627 -26.39 -20.17 -46.88
N MET A 628 -26.98 -21.31 -46.54
CA MET A 628 -27.75 -22.12 -47.48
C MET A 628 -29.10 -21.42 -47.63
N GLN A 629 -29.30 -20.70 -48.73
CA GLN A 629 -30.64 -20.26 -49.10
C GLN A 629 -31.34 -21.43 -49.82
N SER A 630 -32.25 -22.12 -49.13
CA SER A 630 -33.23 -22.97 -49.80
C SER A 630 -34.44 -22.12 -50.16
N GLN A 631 -34.82 -22.10 -51.43
CA GLN A 631 -36.08 -21.51 -51.87
C GLN A 631 -37.09 -22.65 -52.05
N GLU A 632 -38.09 -22.74 -51.17
CA GLU A 632 -39.25 -23.61 -51.40
C GLU A 632 -40.26 -22.88 -52.29
N LEU A 633 -40.57 -23.48 -53.44
CA LEU A 633 -41.76 -23.16 -54.23
C LEU A 633 -42.77 -24.28 -54.00
N LEU A 634 -43.98 -23.92 -53.56
CA LEU A 634 -45.06 -24.89 -53.29
C LEU A 634 -45.30 -25.78 -54.53
N GLY A 635 -45.03 -27.09 -54.40
CA GLY A 635 -45.50 -28.12 -55.34
C GLY A 635 -44.43 -29.03 -55.97
N HIS A 636 -43.13 -28.80 -55.78
CA HIS A 636 -42.09 -29.70 -56.34
C HIS A 636 -40.96 -29.98 -55.33
N ALA A 637 -40.39 -31.19 -55.40
CA ALA A 637 -39.31 -31.63 -54.52
C ALA A 637 -38.02 -30.80 -54.72
N VAL A 638 -37.33 -30.55 -53.61
CA VAL A 638 -36.11 -29.72 -53.51
C VAL A 638 -35.05 -30.19 -54.50
N GLN A 639 -34.65 -29.32 -55.43
CA GLN A 639 -33.52 -29.56 -56.32
C GLN A 639 -32.33 -28.70 -55.86
N GLU A 640 -31.21 -29.36 -55.59
CA GLU A 640 -29.97 -28.75 -55.10
C GLU A 640 -29.27 -28.02 -56.25
N VAL A 641 -29.11 -26.70 -56.15
CA VAL A 641 -28.40 -25.90 -57.17
C VAL A 641 -26.98 -25.62 -56.67
N SER A 642 -26.00 -26.36 -57.18
CA SER A 642 -24.59 -26.08 -56.97
C SER A 642 -24.17 -24.86 -57.81
N CYS A 643 -23.72 -23.78 -57.17
CA CYS A 643 -23.04 -22.69 -57.86
C CYS A 643 -21.53 -22.72 -57.57
N ILE A 644 -20.77 -22.89 -58.64
CA ILE A 644 -19.30 -22.96 -58.70
C ILE A 644 -18.72 -21.54 -58.50
N SER A 645 -17.56 -21.48 -57.83
CA SER A 645 -16.76 -20.26 -57.66
C SER A 645 -16.39 -19.63 -58.99
N VAL A 646 -16.46 -18.30 -59.08
CA VAL A 646 -15.58 -17.55 -59.98
C VAL A 646 -15.01 -16.36 -59.22
N MET A 647 -13.69 -16.41 -59.03
CA MET A 647 -12.84 -15.28 -58.63
C MET A 647 -12.99 -14.12 -59.62
N ARG A 648 -13.02 -12.88 -59.11
CA ARG A 648 -12.17 -11.80 -59.61
C ARG A 648 -11.84 -10.84 -58.49
#